data_AF-A0A6J1A3R1-F1
#
_entry.id   AF-A0A6J1A3R1-F1
#
_cell.length_a   1.000
_cell.length_b   1.000
_cell.length_c   1.000
_cell.angle_alpha   90.00
_cell.angle_beta   90.00
_cell.angle_gamma   90.00
#
_symmetry.space_group_name_H-M   'P 1'
#
loop_
_entity.id
_entity.type
_entity.pdbx_description
1 polymer ?
#
loop_
_entity_poly.entity_id
_entity_poly.type
_entity_poly.pdbx_seq_one_letter_code
_entity_poly.pdbx_strand_id
1 'polypeptide(L)'
;MATPMPPGLPRQPPPSTHNPNFQQNPDSLSDNLQKLNINKPTLPPFIRSPPPPSTSAPSPPISRPGAPPPGVVPRPNMPPNVGSVIPFGAPGGQPLPFETRSPPGSLPSSKGGGPVISPVGSNAPQLIAPPSAFVPPSSALGGSIRNGPPVGVPPPMMGTVRSPGQAPNMGSFLGSPQGSYPPGPRMQLASPFSAPLAAPFGTQTRSPGQVALPAAAPDALQPPRMFGMPPLQPNQLSHAIDQTGTSLEGLRKSNSDQVPRPSPSSSIILHDTRQGNQANPPPPATSEYIVTDTGNCSPRYMRCTIYQTPCTADLLTNCGMQFALLVQPLALPQPSEEPIPVVDFGENGPIRCSRCKGYINPFMKFIDHGRRFICNFCGFIDNTPHEYQCNLGPDGRRRDADVRPELCKGTIEFVATKEYMMRDPMPAVYFFLIDVSMNAIQTGATAAACAAINQVIADLPEGPRTMVGIATFDSTIHFYNLKRALQQPLMLIVPDVQDVYIPLETDIIVQLSESRQHIEQLLESIPTMFLDNRTAESAFVAAVKAAFLAIKSTGGKLLVFQSVLPSVGMVTLSARDAEGRNNTSAGEKEVHKLLQPADKTLKTMANEFAECQVCVDVFITTQTYVDIASISLIPGTTGGQVYYYYPFSSVSDPAKLYNDLRWNITRPQGFEAVLRVRCSQGIEVKEYHGNFCKRVPTDVDLPGIDSDKTIMVTLKHDDKLQDGSECAFQCALLYTTVYGQRRIRVSTLSLPCTSNLTNLFRAADLDTLFVCSLKQVANKIPSTPLLQIQEQVTNICINNLLAYRKFCTTSTSSGQFVLPEALKLLPLYTLALTKSTGLHIDGRIDDRSFWINIVSHISIPSAVCLVLPRMIAVHNLDLEEEGGFVIPPTLPLSSEYVSEEGIYLLENGVDGLIYIGSLVDSVILQQLFGISSFDETPTQFVLQQYDNSLSKKLNRVINEIRRQWCSYLRLTLCKKGDSSGMLFFSYLIEDPNPKGGQSYSEFLVYLHRKIQSKMS
;
A
#
# COMPACT_ATOMS: atom_id res chain seq x y z
N MET A 1 2.08 -11.40 -34.58
CA MET A 1 1.37 -11.36 -35.89
C MET A 1 -0.04 -10.86 -35.64
N ALA A 2 -0.61 -10.05 -36.54
CA ALA A 2 -1.98 -9.54 -36.41
C ALA A 2 -2.89 -10.21 -37.45
N THR A 3 -4.13 -10.52 -37.08
CA THR A 3 -5.17 -11.09 -37.94
C THR A 3 -6.43 -10.19 -37.95
N PRO A 4 -7.17 -10.11 -39.06
CA PRO A 4 -8.21 -9.10 -39.25
C PRO A 4 -9.61 -9.53 -38.76
N MET A 5 -10.47 -8.55 -38.47
CA MET A 5 -11.89 -8.77 -38.18
C MET A 5 -12.74 -8.86 -39.47
N PRO A 6 -13.76 -9.76 -39.53
CA PRO A 6 -14.76 -9.79 -40.59
C PRO A 6 -15.98 -8.89 -40.30
N PRO A 7 -16.77 -8.48 -41.33
CA PRO A 7 -17.94 -7.61 -41.19
C PRO A 7 -19.21 -8.35 -40.75
N GLY A 8 -20.16 -7.61 -40.16
CA GLY A 8 -21.42 -8.16 -39.61
C GLY A 8 -22.61 -8.23 -40.59
N LEU A 9 -23.67 -8.93 -40.15
CA LEU A 9 -24.97 -9.08 -40.83
C LEU A 9 -26.13 -8.74 -39.87
N PRO A 10 -27.33 -8.38 -40.38
CA PRO A 10 -28.35 -7.66 -39.60
C PRO A 10 -29.22 -8.55 -38.70
N ARG A 11 -29.76 -7.96 -37.62
CA ARG A 11 -30.77 -8.57 -36.75
C ARG A 11 -32.18 -8.12 -37.11
N GLN A 12 -33.13 -9.06 -37.08
CA GLN A 12 -34.57 -8.78 -37.05
C GLN A 12 -35.06 -8.57 -35.60
N PRO A 13 -36.18 -7.85 -35.38
CA PRO A 13 -36.75 -7.63 -34.04
C PRO A 13 -37.69 -8.78 -33.60
N PRO A 14 -37.84 -9.02 -32.28
CA PRO A 14 -38.86 -9.92 -31.71
C PRO A 14 -40.26 -9.26 -31.67
N PRO A 15 -41.34 -10.05 -31.51
CA PRO A 15 -42.72 -9.55 -31.52
C PRO A 15 -43.14 -8.90 -30.19
N SER A 16 -44.19 -8.08 -30.25
CA SER A 16 -44.74 -7.29 -29.13
C SER A 16 -45.91 -7.97 -28.41
N THR A 17 -46.05 -7.72 -27.11
CA THR A 17 -47.29 -7.91 -26.34
C THR A 17 -47.80 -6.57 -25.79
N HIS A 18 -49.07 -6.28 -26.04
CA HIS A 18 -49.84 -5.18 -25.41
C HIS A 18 -50.15 -5.53 -23.93
N ASN A 19 -50.45 -4.61 -23.01
CA ASN A 19 -51.58 -3.65 -23.02
C ASN A 19 -51.31 -2.40 -22.13
N PRO A 20 -52.22 -1.40 -22.02
CA PRO A 20 -51.79 0.01 -21.95
C PRO A 20 -52.24 0.79 -20.71
N ASN A 21 -51.67 1.99 -20.52
CA ASN A 21 -52.42 3.24 -20.32
C ASN A 21 -51.46 4.45 -20.25
N PHE A 22 -51.37 5.24 -21.31
CA PHE A 22 -51.77 6.68 -21.35
C PHE A 22 -51.43 7.31 -22.71
N GLN A 23 -52.44 7.89 -23.35
CA GLN A 23 -52.35 8.85 -24.46
C GLN A 23 -52.24 10.28 -23.86
N GLN A 24 -51.80 11.36 -24.52
CA GLN A 24 -51.32 11.71 -25.87
C GLN A 24 -50.53 13.05 -25.71
N ASN A 25 -49.67 13.59 -26.58
CA ASN A 25 -49.18 13.26 -27.94
C ASN A 25 -47.72 13.84 -28.06
N PRO A 26 -46.95 13.66 -29.18
CA PRO A 26 -45.51 14.00 -29.23
C PRO A 26 -45.18 15.37 -29.84
N ASP A 27 -43.96 15.87 -29.60
CA ASP A 27 -43.00 16.17 -30.68
C ASP A 27 -41.57 16.50 -30.18
N SER A 28 -40.57 16.36 -31.08
CA SER A 28 -39.17 16.81 -30.94
C SER A 28 -38.33 16.29 -29.75
N LEU A 29 -37.56 15.22 -29.97
CA LEU A 29 -36.37 14.88 -29.16
C LEU A 29 -35.18 14.52 -30.07
N SER A 30 -34.69 15.54 -30.79
CA SER A 30 -33.51 15.44 -31.65
C SER A 30 -32.68 16.74 -31.58
N ASP A 31 -32.49 17.26 -30.37
CA ASP A 31 -31.70 18.48 -30.13
C ASP A 31 -31.11 18.51 -28.70
N ASN A 32 -30.03 19.29 -28.50
CA ASN A 32 -29.18 19.38 -27.29
C ASN A 32 -28.07 18.32 -27.10
N LEU A 33 -27.26 18.08 -28.13
CA LEU A 33 -25.86 17.59 -27.96
C LEU A 33 -24.80 18.60 -28.45
N GLN A 34 -25.15 19.91 -28.41
CA GLN A 34 -24.24 21.04 -28.64
C GLN A 34 -24.63 22.23 -27.76
N LYS A 35 -24.04 22.35 -26.56
CA LYS A 35 -24.08 23.56 -25.70
C LYS A 35 -23.03 23.48 -24.59
N LEU A 36 -21.80 23.90 -24.89
CA LEU A 36 -20.80 24.47 -23.95
C LEU A 36 -19.54 24.85 -24.74
N ASN A 37 -19.59 25.98 -25.47
CA ASN A 37 -18.39 26.53 -26.10
C ASN A 37 -18.51 28.06 -26.26
N ILE A 38 -17.64 28.79 -25.56
CA ILE A 38 -17.55 30.26 -25.43
C ILE A 38 -16.07 30.54 -25.09
N ASN A 39 -15.31 31.46 -25.71
CA ASN A 39 -15.50 32.30 -26.89
C ASN A 39 -14.11 32.71 -27.41
N LYS A 40 -13.92 32.94 -28.71
CA LYS A 40 -12.91 33.88 -29.27
C LYS A 40 -13.30 34.32 -30.70
N PRO A 41 -12.89 35.53 -31.16
CA PRO A 41 -13.62 36.26 -32.19
C PRO A 41 -13.21 35.92 -33.64
N THR A 42 -14.08 36.32 -34.57
CA THR A 42 -14.03 36.03 -36.01
C THR A 42 -13.61 37.23 -36.88
N LEU A 43 -13.15 36.94 -38.10
CA LEU A 43 -13.14 37.84 -39.26
C LEU A 43 -13.75 37.09 -40.47
N PRO A 44 -14.38 37.79 -41.45
CA PRO A 44 -15.34 37.17 -42.37
C PRO A 44 -14.78 36.59 -43.70
N PRO A 45 -15.54 35.73 -44.44
CA PRO A 45 -15.02 34.91 -45.55
C PRO A 45 -15.74 35.07 -46.92
N PHE A 46 -15.11 34.59 -47.99
CA PHE A 46 -15.69 34.20 -49.30
C PHE A 46 -14.74 33.19 -49.99
N ILE A 47 -15.07 32.26 -50.90
CA ILE A 47 -16.18 31.34 -51.17
C ILE A 47 -15.74 30.47 -52.40
N ARG A 48 -15.84 29.14 -52.30
CA ARG A 48 -16.03 28.09 -53.36
C ARG A 48 -15.23 28.04 -54.70
N SER A 49 -14.35 27.01 -54.81
CA SER A 49 -14.43 25.86 -55.79
C SER A 49 -14.15 26.03 -57.31
N PRO A 50 -13.86 24.94 -58.12
CA PRO A 50 -13.22 23.64 -57.84
C PRO A 50 -12.03 23.27 -58.84
N PRO A 51 -11.95 22.16 -59.65
CA PRO A 51 -10.70 21.36 -59.84
C PRO A 51 -10.32 21.16 -61.35
N PRO A 52 -9.63 20.09 -61.88
CA PRO A 52 -8.79 19.00 -61.33
C PRO A 52 -7.33 18.94 -61.91
N PRO A 53 -6.80 17.89 -62.59
CA PRO A 53 -5.84 16.92 -62.00
C PRO A 53 -4.49 16.68 -62.75
N SER A 54 -3.72 15.71 -62.22
CA SER A 54 -2.90 14.69 -62.93
C SER A 54 -1.36 14.75 -62.93
N THR A 55 -0.82 13.52 -62.91
CA THR A 55 0.54 13.00 -62.69
C THR A 55 1.54 13.11 -63.86
N SER A 56 2.86 13.17 -63.58
CA SER A 56 3.96 12.30 -64.11
C SER A 56 5.34 13.00 -64.20
N ALA A 57 6.41 12.24 -64.51
CA ALA A 57 7.85 12.60 -64.43
C ALA A 57 8.53 12.51 -65.86
N PRO A 58 9.86 12.34 -66.12
CA PRO A 58 11.08 12.25 -65.26
C PRO A 58 12.44 12.86 -65.79
N SER A 59 13.47 12.95 -64.90
CA SER A 59 14.95 12.74 -65.13
C SER A 59 15.79 13.60 -66.11
N PRO A 60 17.16 13.57 -66.10
CA PRO A 60 18.19 13.22 -65.08
C PRO A 60 19.21 14.41 -64.87
N PRO A 61 20.57 14.40 -65.07
CA PRO A 61 21.70 13.50 -64.67
C PRO A 61 22.97 14.16 -64.02
N ILE A 62 23.84 13.35 -63.39
CA ILE A 62 25.34 13.48 -63.29
C ILE A 62 25.95 14.59 -62.37
N SER A 63 27.29 14.60 -62.15
CA SER A 63 27.94 14.23 -60.87
C SER A 63 29.47 14.48 -60.76
N ARG A 64 30.02 14.50 -59.51
CA ARG A 64 31.45 14.29 -59.07
C ARG A 64 32.51 15.41 -59.35
N PRO A 65 33.76 15.40 -58.78
CA PRO A 65 34.42 14.52 -57.76
C PRO A 65 35.22 15.24 -56.60
N GLY A 66 35.79 14.48 -55.63
CA GLY A 66 37.16 14.75 -55.11
C GLY A 66 37.41 15.09 -53.61
N ALA A 67 38.60 14.69 -53.09
CA ALA A 67 39.21 14.97 -51.76
C ALA A 67 40.78 14.93 -51.92
N PRO A 68 41.71 15.02 -50.91
CA PRO A 68 41.61 15.04 -49.43
C PRO A 68 42.53 16.11 -48.69
N PRO A 69 43.51 15.88 -47.74
CA PRO A 69 43.95 16.88 -46.70
C PRO A 69 45.47 17.30 -46.83
N PRO A 70 46.31 17.75 -45.83
CA PRO A 70 46.19 18.01 -44.36
C PRO A 70 46.86 19.35 -43.86
N GLY A 71 47.49 19.39 -42.64
CA GLY A 71 48.16 20.57 -42.03
C GLY A 71 49.42 20.26 -41.16
N VAL A 72 50.11 21.29 -40.61
CA VAL A 72 51.48 21.22 -39.97
C VAL A 72 51.66 22.25 -38.79
N VAL A 73 52.72 22.11 -37.96
CA VAL A 73 53.08 22.81 -36.68
C VAL A 73 54.58 23.29 -36.69
N PRO A 74 55.25 24.00 -35.70
CA PRO A 74 55.01 24.14 -34.23
C PRO A 74 55.49 25.46 -33.48
N ARG A 75 55.45 25.46 -32.12
CA ARG A 75 56.38 25.98 -31.04
C ARG A 75 57.27 27.27 -31.21
N PRO A 76 57.91 27.83 -30.13
CA PRO A 76 57.62 27.93 -28.66
C PRO A 76 57.96 29.32 -28.00
N ASN A 77 57.64 29.55 -26.69
CA ASN A 77 58.56 30.13 -25.66
C ASN A 77 57.90 30.29 -24.25
N MET A 78 58.66 30.79 -23.25
CA MET A 78 58.37 30.75 -21.79
C MET A 78 58.73 32.11 -21.07
N PRO A 79 59.02 32.17 -19.74
CA PRO A 79 58.33 32.86 -18.62
C PRO A 79 58.70 34.39 -18.47
N PRO A 80 58.51 35.17 -17.35
CA PRO A 80 58.07 34.84 -15.96
C PRO A 80 57.14 35.87 -15.22
N ASN A 81 56.65 35.55 -13.99
CA ASN A 81 57.26 35.94 -12.69
C ASN A 81 56.30 35.98 -11.46
N VAL A 82 56.75 35.36 -10.36
CA VAL A 82 56.52 35.61 -8.91
C VAL A 82 55.29 36.41 -8.40
N GLY A 83 54.55 35.83 -7.44
CA GLY A 83 53.68 36.54 -6.48
C GLY A 83 52.87 35.60 -5.57
N SER A 84 52.96 35.72 -4.24
CA SER A 84 52.27 34.84 -3.27
C SER A 84 51.93 35.55 -1.94
N VAL A 85 51.12 34.89 -1.09
CA VAL A 85 50.90 35.15 0.37
C VAL A 85 49.69 36.04 0.81
N ILE A 86 48.52 35.39 0.97
CA ILE A 86 47.47 35.54 2.05
C ILE A 86 46.68 36.92 2.12
N PRO A 87 45.79 37.27 3.11
CA PRO A 87 44.34 37.41 2.82
C PRO A 87 43.59 38.69 3.35
N PHE A 88 42.25 38.58 3.38
CA PHE A 88 41.18 39.48 3.91
C PHE A 88 40.68 40.61 3.01
N GLY A 89 39.36 40.86 3.04
CA GLY A 89 38.74 42.06 2.44
C GLY A 89 37.33 41.90 1.86
N ALA A 90 36.32 41.51 2.66
CA ALA A 90 34.90 41.60 2.25
C ALA A 90 34.20 42.77 2.99
N PRO A 91 33.50 43.70 2.30
CA PRO A 91 32.76 44.77 2.95
C PRO A 91 31.24 44.77 2.68
N GLY A 92 30.49 44.33 3.69
CA GLY A 92 29.47 45.17 4.36
C GLY A 92 28.17 45.58 3.64
N GLY A 93 27.07 44.91 4.01
CA GLY A 93 25.70 45.44 3.99
C GLY A 93 24.91 44.82 5.15
N GLN A 94 24.30 45.63 6.03
CA GLN A 94 23.83 45.15 7.35
C GLN A 94 22.42 44.53 7.34
N PRO A 95 22.18 43.44 8.11
CA PRO A 95 20.85 43.02 8.55
C PRO A 95 20.47 43.66 9.90
N LEU A 96 19.17 43.84 10.15
CA LEU A 96 18.58 44.19 11.45
C LEU A 96 17.36 43.30 11.76
N PRO A 97 16.97 43.13 13.04
CA PRO A 97 16.50 41.83 13.52
C PRO A 97 14.98 41.64 13.62
N PHE A 98 14.55 40.38 13.59
CA PHE A 98 13.25 39.94 14.10
C PHE A 98 13.37 39.51 15.57
N GLU A 99 12.85 40.32 16.50
CA GLU A 99 12.62 39.88 17.87
C GLU A 99 11.27 39.16 18.02
N THR A 100 11.25 38.09 18.83
CA THR A 100 10.02 37.42 19.27
C THR A 100 9.27 38.28 20.28
N ARG A 101 8.08 38.80 19.92
CA ARG A 101 7.32 39.70 20.80
C ARG A 101 6.14 39.03 21.49
N SER A 102 6.30 38.77 22.79
CA SER A 102 5.21 38.44 23.73
C SER A 102 4.16 39.57 23.84
N PRO A 103 2.92 39.30 24.26
CA PRO A 103 1.85 40.30 24.22
C PRO A 103 2.06 41.46 25.22
N PRO A 104 1.73 42.72 24.85
CA PRO A 104 1.84 43.88 25.73
C PRO A 104 0.63 44.02 26.65
N GLY A 105 0.84 44.52 27.88
CA GLY A 105 -0.24 44.86 28.80
C GLY A 105 0.18 45.82 29.93
N SER A 106 -0.49 46.98 30.02
CA SER A 106 -0.53 47.97 31.11
C SER A 106 -1.05 49.30 30.53
N LEU A 107 -1.67 50.26 31.23
CA LEU A 107 -2.40 50.42 32.52
C LEU A 107 -3.21 51.75 32.36
N PRO A 108 -4.18 52.17 33.22
CA PRO A 108 -4.23 52.11 34.70
C PRO A 108 -5.62 51.60 35.24
N SER A 109 -6.01 51.58 36.52
CA SER A 109 -5.59 52.33 37.73
C SER A 109 -5.84 51.58 39.06
N SER A 110 -5.15 52.04 40.12
CA SER A 110 -5.56 52.09 41.55
C SER A 110 -5.26 50.93 42.52
N LYS A 111 -4.59 51.32 43.64
CA LYS A 111 -4.61 50.85 45.05
C LYS A 111 -4.47 49.33 45.37
N GLY A 112 -3.62 48.89 46.31
CA GLY A 112 -2.61 49.60 47.12
C GLY A 112 -2.19 48.84 48.41
N GLY A 113 -0.97 49.07 48.92
CA GLY A 113 -0.40 48.40 50.11
C GLY A 113 0.16 46.99 49.82
N GLY A 114 1.05 46.38 50.61
CA GLY A 114 1.80 46.78 51.81
C GLY A 114 2.82 45.67 52.20
N PRO A 115 3.95 45.94 52.90
CA PRO A 115 5.22 45.28 52.54
C PRO A 115 6.12 44.69 53.67
N VAL A 116 7.29 44.18 53.25
CA VAL A 116 8.60 44.01 53.97
C VAL A 116 8.87 42.69 54.77
N ILE A 117 10.17 42.33 54.82
CA ILE A 117 10.94 41.53 55.82
C ILE A 117 11.34 40.06 55.47
N SER A 118 12.65 39.89 55.23
CA SER A 118 13.52 38.72 55.54
C SER A 118 14.43 39.13 56.77
N PRO A 119 15.36 38.33 57.38
CA PRO A 119 16.13 37.17 56.87
C PRO A 119 16.61 36.11 57.94
N VAL A 120 17.68 35.34 57.63
CA VAL A 120 18.65 34.61 58.52
C VAL A 120 18.29 33.20 59.05
N GLY A 121 19.26 32.25 59.02
CA GLY A 121 19.18 30.96 59.74
C GLY A 121 20.17 29.86 59.32
N SER A 122 21.48 30.02 59.55
CA SER A 122 22.56 29.11 59.09
C SER A 122 22.63 27.71 59.74
N ASN A 123 23.04 26.68 58.98
CA ASN A 123 24.16 25.76 59.32
C ASN A 123 24.50 24.71 58.23
N ALA A 124 25.67 24.10 58.34
CA ALA A 124 26.29 23.09 57.44
C ALA A 124 26.93 21.96 58.31
N PRO A 125 27.72 20.96 57.82
CA PRO A 125 28.21 20.72 56.44
C PRO A 125 28.29 19.23 55.94
N GLN A 126 28.47 19.05 54.62
CA GLN A 126 28.99 17.84 53.91
C GLN A 126 28.14 16.54 54.02
N LEU A 127 28.06 15.65 53.01
CA LEU A 127 29.03 15.22 51.99
C LEU A 127 28.32 14.69 50.71
N ILE A 128 29.05 14.56 49.60
CA ILE A 128 28.66 14.01 48.26
C ILE A 128 27.77 14.96 47.41
N ALA A 129 28.04 15.00 46.09
CA ALA A 129 27.63 16.06 45.17
C ALA A 129 26.85 15.58 43.91
N PRO A 130 26.11 16.48 43.22
CA PRO A 130 25.43 16.26 41.93
C PRO A 130 26.25 16.93 40.78
N PRO A 131 25.68 17.51 39.68
CA PRO A 131 24.60 17.10 38.76
C PRO A 131 25.03 17.04 37.25
N SER A 132 24.13 16.52 36.41
CA SER A 132 23.80 16.91 35.02
C SER A 132 24.81 17.57 34.03
N ALA A 133 24.94 16.90 32.86
CA ALA A 133 24.92 17.45 31.48
C ALA A 133 26.22 17.92 30.75
N PHE A 134 26.05 18.08 29.43
CA PHE A 134 26.91 18.67 28.36
C PHE A 134 27.99 17.84 27.62
N VAL A 135 27.74 17.71 26.30
CA VAL A 135 28.63 17.89 25.11
C VAL A 135 30.03 17.23 25.03
N PRO A 136 30.34 16.51 23.93
CA PRO A 136 31.71 16.21 23.50
C PRO A 136 32.26 17.22 22.47
N PRO A 137 33.43 17.86 22.71
CA PRO A 137 34.18 18.62 21.71
C PRO A 137 35.40 17.86 21.15
N SER A 138 36.02 18.37 20.08
CA SER A 138 37.24 17.81 19.45
C SER A 138 38.36 18.84 19.37
N SER A 139 39.61 18.48 19.74
CA SER A 139 40.86 19.19 19.36
C SER A 139 42.11 18.42 19.83
N ALA A 140 43.32 18.83 19.40
CA ALA A 140 44.56 18.05 19.54
C ALA A 140 45.82 18.89 19.92
N LEU A 141 46.98 18.21 20.05
CA LEU A 141 48.35 18.67 20.38
C LEU A 141 48.62 19.07 21.86
N GLY A 142 49.82 18.84 22.43
CA GLY A 142 50.99 18.07 21.91
C GLY A 142 52.30 18.20 22.73
N GLY A 143 53.30 17.35 22.43
CA GLY A 143 54.68 17.37 22.99
C GLY A 143 54.88 16.56 24.29
N SER A 144 56.07 16.03 24.66
CA SER A 144 57.40 15.91 24.01
C SER A 144 58.21 14.81 24.78
N ILE A 145 59.14 14.01 24.22
CA ILE A 145 60.62 14.25 24.17
C ILE A 145 61.33 12.96 23.63
N ARG A 146 62.30 13.09 22.70
CA ARG A 146 63.41 12.15 22.28
C ARG A 146 63.06 10.68 21.91
N ASN A 147 63.80 9.94 21.06
CA ASN A 147 65.08 10.14 20.36
C ASN A 147 65.02 9.52 18.91
N GLY A 148 66.10 9.65 18.14
CA GLY A 148 66.16 9.44 16.67
C GLY A 148 66.49 8.03 16.09
N PRO A 149 66.89 7.95 14.79
CA PRO A 149 66.64 6.80 13.86
C PRO A 149 67.98 6.17 13.34
N PRO A 150 68.21 5.62 12.10
CA PRO A 150 67.36 5.34 10.91
C PRO A 150 67.68 4.04 10.07
N VAL A 151 67.03 3.92 8.88
CA VAL A 151 67.35 3.11 7.65
C VAL A 151 67.19 1.57 7.68
N GLY A 152 66.58 1.00 6.62
CA GLY A 152 66.71 -0.43 6.27
C GLY A 152 65.79 -0.96 5.14
N VAL A 153 66.35 -1.20 3.95
CA VAL A 153 65.78 -1.91 2.77
C VAL A 153 66.98 -2.69 2.18
N PRO A 154 66.96 -4.00 1.75
CA PRO A 154 66.13 -4.54 0.66
C PRO A 154 65.66 -6.04 0.83
N PRO A 155 65.77 -7.04 -0.10
CA PRO A 155 64.56 -7.62 -0.73
C PRO A 155 64.51 -9.20 -0.76
N PRO A 156 64.15 -10.01 -1.83
CA PRO A 156 63.26 -11.19 -1.66
C PRO A 156 63.76 -12.54 -2.28
N MET A 157 62.91 -13.60 -2.28
CA MET A 157 62.84 -14.75 -3.23
C MET A 157 61.46 -15.46 -3.06
N MET A 158 60.67 -15.77 -4.10
CA MET A 158 60.59 -17.02 -4.91
C MET A 158 60.60 -18.36 -4.13
N GLY A 159 59.79 -19.38 -4.48
CA GLY A 159 58.76 -19.47 -5.54
C GLY A 159 58.24 -20.91 -5.80
N THR A 160 57.45 -21.10 -6.89
CA THR A 160 56.98 -22.38 -7.51
C THR A 160 56.12 -23.34 -6.64
N VAL A 161 54.84 -23.68 -6.94
CA VAL A 161 54.18 -24.30 -8.14
C VAL A 161 54.20 -25.84 -8.14
N ARG A 162 53.03 -26.48 -7.87
CA ARG A 162 52.45 -27.62 -8.65
C ARG A 162 51.08 -28.12 -8.14
N SER A 163 50.27 -28.59 -9.08
CA SER A 163 49.11 -29.52 -8.95
C SER A 163 49.45 -30.76 -9.86
N PRO A 164 48.57 -31.74 -10.19
CA PRO A 164 47.13 -31.95 -9.87
C PRO A 164 46.71 -33.42 -9.54
N GLY A 165 45.40 -33.67 -9.42
CA GLY A 165 44.75 -35.01 -9.42
C GLY A 165 44.52 -35.64 -8.04
N GLN A 166 43.61 -36.63 -7.85
CA GLN A 166 42.53 -37.18 -8.71
C GLN A 166 41.53 -37.97 -7.82
N ALA A 167 40.32 -38.31 -8.29
CA ALA A 167 39.34 -39.19 -7.62
C ALA A 167 39.38 -40.62 -8.23
N PRO A 168 38.49 -41.63 -7.93
CA PRO A 168 37.37 -41.71 -6.96
C PRO A 168 37.25 -43.07 -6.18
N ASN A 169 36.27 -43.19 -5.25
CA ASN A 169 35.35 -44.34 -5.02
C ASN A 169 34.54 -44.14 -3.70
N MET A 170 33.23 -44.43 -3.56
CA MET A 170 32.43 -45.68 -3.72
C MET A 170 32.65 -46.71 -2.59
N GLY A 171 31.60 -47.01 -1.81
CA GLY A 171 31.61 -48.09 -0.80
C GLY A 171 30.75 -47.87 0.46
N SER A 172 29.43 -48.04 0.36
CA SER A 172 28.52 -48.14 1.51
C SER A 172 28.72 -49.43 2.31
N PHE A 173 28.37 -49.47 3.62
CA PHE A 173 27.54 -50.54 4.22
C PHE A 173 27.08 -50.20 5.66
N LEU A 174 26.11 -50.95 6.19
CA LEU A 174 25.42 -50.74 7.47
C LEU A 174 26.23 -51.26 8.68
N GLY A 175 25.98 -50.69 9.87
CA GLY A 175 26.50 -51.22 11.14
C GLY A 175 25.82 -50.64 12.39
N SER A 176 24.97 -51.44 13.03
CA SER A 176 24.51 -51.27 14.42
C SER A 176 24.30 -52.67 15.01
N PRO A 177 24.66 -52.92 16.28
CA PRO A 177 23.62 -52.97 17.31
C PRO A 177 24.07 -52.48 18.71
N GLN A 178 23.22 -52.74 19.71
CA GLN A 178 23.24 -52.19 21.08
C GLN A 178 24.25 -52.85 22.05
N GLY A 179 24.50 -52.20 23.19
CA GLY A 179 25.06 -52.76 24.44
C GLY A 179 24.43 -52.07 25.67
N SER A 180 24.33 -52.72 26.84
CA SER A 180 23.32 -52.34 27.85
C SER A 180 23.52 -52.75 29.34
N TYR A 181 23.17 -51.84 30.26
CA TYR A 181 22.82 -52.01 31.72
C TYR A 181 23.98 -52.24 32.76
N PRO A 182 23.76 -52.37 34.12
CA PRO A 182 23.82 -51.27 35.14
C PRO A 182 24.60 -51.71 36.46
N PRO A 183 24.30 -51.39 37.77
CA PRO A 183 23.54 -50.31 38.48
C PRO A 183 24.17 -49.72 39.82
N GLY A 184 24.02 -48.40 40.09
CA GLY A 184 24.04 -47.77 41.45
C GLY A 184 25.37 -47.72 42.26
N PRO A 185 25.43 -47.23 43.55
CA PRO A 185 24.41 -46.53 44.36
C PRO A 185 24.89 -45.33 45.29
N ARG A 186 23.93 -44.66 45.98
CA ARG A 186 23.94 -44.14 47.40
C ARG A 186 24.34 -42.67 47.81
N MET A 187 23.33 -41.98 48.41
CA MET A 187 23.30 -41.18 49.68
C MET A 187 23.59 -39.65 49.79
N GLN A 188 23.21 -39.10 50.97
CA GLN A 188 22.92 -37.68 51.32
C GLN A 188 23.66 -37.23 52.61
N LEU A 189 23.61 -35.93 52.95
CA LEU A 189 23.70 -35.42 54.34
C LEU A 189 22.82 -34.15 54.53
N ALA A 190 22.69 -33.61 55.76
CA ALA A 190 21.53 -32.81 56.21
C ALA A 190 21.86 -31.46 56.90
N SER A 191 20.80 -30.73 57.28
CA SER A 191 20.75 -29.38 57.89
C SER A 191 21.16 -29.29 59.37
N PRO A 192 21.26 -28.06 59.93
CA PRO A 192 20.69 -27.80 61.27
C PRO A 192 19.93 -26.44 61.43
N PHE A 193 19.35 -26.24 62.62
CA PHE A 193 18.45 -25.14 63.07
C PHE A 193 19.18 -23.96 63.77
N SER A 194 18.51 -22.80 63.93
CA SER A 194 18.23 -22.15 65.26
C SER A 194 17.42 -20.83 65.18
N ALA A 195 16.81 -20.40 66.30
CA ALA A 195 16.10 -19.11 66.54
C ALA A 195 16.73 -18.34 67.73
N PRO A 196 16.23 -17.17 68.22
CA PRO A 196 15.13 -17.17 69.24
C PRO A 196 14.23 -15.90 69.46
N LEU A 197 13.00 -16.14 69.95
CA LEU A 197 12.21 -15.49 71.05
C LEU A 197 12.09 -13.95 71.27
N ALA A 198 10.83 -13.44 71.33
CA ALA A 198 10.24 -12.57 72.41
C ALA A 198 8.70 -12.31 72.22
N ALA A 199 7.96 -11.91 73.26
CA ALA A 199 6.48 -11.62 73.31
C ALA A 199 6.15 -10.72 74.56
N PRO A 200 4.88 -10.47 75.06
CA PRO A 200 3.49 -10.76 74.61
C PRO A 200 2.47 -9.56 74.80
N PHE A 201 1.15 -9.85 75.01
CA PHE A 201 -0.05 -8.98 75.18
C PHE A 201 -0.57 -8.27 73.90
N GLY A 202 -1.88 -8.00 73.66
CA GLY A 202 -3.17 -8.36 74.32
C GLY A 202 -4.30 -7.37 73.88
N THR A 203 -5.63 -7.59 74.00
CA THR A 203 -6.48 -8.76 74.32
C THR A 203 -8.00 -8.42 74.16
N GLN A 204 -8.84 -9.35 73.63
CA GLN A 204 -10.34 -9.40 73.68
C GLN A 204 -11.16 -8.35 72.89
N THR A 205 -12.43 -8.57 72.46
CA THR A 205 -13.39 -9.73 72.49
C THR A 205 -13.72 -10.17 71.01
N ARG A 206 -14.78 -10.88 70.55
CA ARG A 206 -16.03 -11.51 71.08
C ARG A 206 -16.45 -12.71 70.17
N SER A 207 -17.52 -13.44 70.53
CA SER A 207 -18.12 -14.60 69.83
C SER A 207 -19.66 -14.65 70.05
N PRO A 208 -20.45 -15.69 69.65
CA PRO A 208 -20.19 -16.88 68.80
C PRO A 208 -21.23 -17.05 67.65
N GLY A 209 -21.34 -18.25 67.04
CA GLY A 209 -22.44 -18.64 66.12
C GLY A 209 -22.46 -20.16 65.86
N GLN A 210 -23.52 -20.72 65.22
CA GLN A 210 -23.57 -22.13 64.72
C GLN A 210 -24.83 -22.50 63.88
N VAL A 211 -24.67 -23.45 62.93
CA VAL A 211 -25.60 -24.56 62.52
C VAL A 211 -26.92 -24.32 61.72
N ALA A 212 -26.93 -24.88 60.48
CA ALA A 212 -27.96 -25.67 59.74
C ALA A 212 -29.39 -25.16 59.33
N LEU A 213 -29.95 -25.90 58.36
CA LEU A 213 -31.29 -25.89 57.71
C LEU A 213 -32.35 -26.66 58.56
N PRO A 214 -33.68 -26.76 58.23
CA PRO A 214 -34.39 -26.41 56.97
C PRO A 214 -35.82 -25.77 57.05
N ALA A 215 -36.36 -25.41 55.87
CA ALA A 215 -37.77 -25.45 55.37
C ALA A 215 -39.02 -25.09 56.22
N ALA A 216 -39.86 -24.16 55.70
CA ALA A 216 -41.35 -24.20 55.72
C ALA A 216 -41.98 -23.08 54.84
N ALA A 217 -43.29 -23.18 54.53
CA ALA A 217 -44.17 -22.19 53.87
C ALA A 217 -45.53 -22.17 54.65
N PRO A 218 -46.66 -21.53 54.21
CA PRO A 218 -46.94 -20.59 53.11
C PRO A 218 -47.72 -19.31 53.58
N ASP A 219 -48.24 -18.47 52.66
CA ASP A 219 -49.69 -18.27 52.41
C ASP A 219 -49.95 -17.34 51.18
N ALA A 220 -51.21 -17.08 50.80
CA ALA A 220 -51.62 -16.38 49.57
C ALA A 220 -52.68 -15.27 49.78
N LEU A 221 -52.93 -14.43 48.75
CA LEU A 221 -54.25 -13.80 48.45
C LEU A 221 -54.29 -13.00 47.11
N GLN A 222 -55.46 -13.00 46.45
CA GLN A 222 -55.93 -12.11 45.36
C GLN A 222 -56.88 -11.02 45.96
N PRO A 223 -57.49 -10.00 45.25
CA PRO A 223 -57.91 -9.89 43.82
C PRO A 223 -57.82 -8.43 43.27
N PRO A 224 -58.71 -7.83 42.41
CA PRO A 224 -59.59 -8.30 41.30
C PRO A 224 -59.30 -7.58 39.93
N ARG A 225 -60.25 -7.60 38.97
CA ARG A 225 -60.16 -7.07 37.57
C ARG A 225 -61.06 -5.84 37.29
N MET A 226 -60.85 -5.18 36.13
CA MET A 226 -61.81 -4.45 35.21
C MET A 226 -61.23 -3.08 34.74
N PHE A 227 -61.42 -2.55 33.52
CA PHE A 227 -61.76 -3.10 32.18
C PHE A 227 -61.45 -2.01 31.10
N GLY A 228 -61.02 -2.36 29.87
CA GLY A 228 -60.79 -1.37 28.79
C GLY A 228 -59.99 -1.90 27.59
N MET A 229 -60.43 -1.58 26.37
CA MET A 229 -59.96 -2.07 25.04
C MET A 229 -60.35 -1.01 23.96
N PRO A 230 -59.81 -0.97 22.72
CA PRO A 230 -59.61 -2.13 21.83
C PRO A 230 -58.30 -2.04 20.97
N PRO A 231 -58.12 -2.65 19.76
CA PRO A 231 -57.06 -3.65 19.60
C PRO A 231 -56.11 -3.47 18.38
N LEU A 232 -55.03 -4.26 18.32
CA LEU A 232 -54.31 -4.61 17.09
C LEU A 232 -53.63 -5.99 17.21
N GLN A 233 -53.17 -6.56 16.10
CA GLN A 233 -52.94 -8.00 15.94
C GLN A 233 -51.56 -8.52 16.42
N PRO A 234 -51.46 -9.78 16.91
CA PRO A 234 -50.19 -10.43 17.25
C PRO A 234 -49.55 -11.12 16.04
N ASN A 235 -48.21 -11.24 16.04
CA ASN A 235 -47.47 -12.15 15.16
C ASN A 235 -46.74 -13.21 16.00
N GLN A 236 -46.43 -14.36 15.40
CA GLN A 236 -46.26 -15.63 16.12
C GLN A 236 -44.87 -15.85 16.74
N LEU A 237 -44.84 -16.45 17.94
CA LEU A 237 -43.66 -17.15 18.45
C LEU A 237 -43.61 -18.57 17.86
N SER A 238 -42.40 -19.06 17.61
CA SER A 238 -42.12 -20.50 17.41
C SER A 238 -41.26 -21.01 18.56
N HIS A 239 -41.59 -22.20 19.08
CA HIS A 239 -41.00 -22.71 20.32
C HIS A 239 -39.59 -23.31 20.11
N ALA A 240 -38.69 -23.05 21.06
CA ALA A 240 -37.60 -23.97 21.36
C ALA A 240 -38.16 -25.11 22.23
N ILE A 241 -37.75 -26.35 21.94
CA ILE A 241 -38.07 -27.53 22.75
C ILE A 241 -36.77 -28.05 23.37
N ASP A 242 -36.84 -28.33 24.67
CA ASP A 242 -35.73 -28.84 25.47
C ASP A 242 -35.56 -30.36 25.27
N GLN A 243 -34.32 -30.86 25.30
CA GLN A 243 -34.07 -32.30 25.45
C GLN A 243 -32.65 -32.59 25.95
N THR A 244 -32.57 -33.28 27.08
CA THR A 244 -31.33 -33.44 27.86
C THR A 244 -30.63 -34.79 27.63
N GLY A 245 -29.41 -34.73 27.10
CA GLY A 245 -28.29 -35.60 27.53
C GLY A 245 -28.05 -36.93 26.79
N THR A 246 -26.82 -37.10 26.31
CA THR A 246 -26.02 -38.36 26.47
C THR A 246 -24.55 -38.17 26.06
N SER A 247 -23.66 -38.87 26.77
CA SER A 247 -22.26 -39.26 26.48
C SER A 247 -21.19 -38.27 25.95
N LEU A 248 -19.95 -38.50 26.37
CA LEU A 248 -18.76 -37.65 26.15
C LEU A 248 -17.82 -38.25 25.08
N GLU A 249 -18.29 -38.45 23.84
CA GLU A 249 -17.45 -39.10 22.80
C GLU A 249 -17.60 -38.56 21.35
N GLY A 250 -18.50 -37.59 21.10
CA GLY A 250 -18.84 -37.14 19.74
C GLY A 250 -17.84 -36.21 19.01
N LEU A 251 -16.71 -35.84 19.63
CA LEU A 251 -15.87 -34.71 19.23
C LEU A 251 -14.94 -34.94 18.01
N ARG A 252 -15.27 -35.90 17.13
CA ARG A 252 -14.50 -36.25 15.91
C ARG A 252 -15.27 -36.12 14.59
N LYS A 253 -16.54 -35.68 14.61
CA LYS A 253 -17.29 -35.25 13.41
C LYS A 253 -18.14 -34.03 13.73
N SER A 254 -17.52 -32.85 13.70
CA SER A 254 -18.27 -31.59 13.56
C SER A 254 -18.78 -31.48 12.13
N ASN A 255 -20.05 -31.12 11.94
CA ASN A 255 -20.57 -30.81 10.61
C ASN A 255 -19.85 -29.56 10.06
N SER A 256 -19.45 -29.59 8.79
CA SER A 256 -18.68 -28.52 8.14
C SER A 256 -19.44 -27.18 8.14
N ASP A 257 -20.78 -27.24 8.11
CA ASP A 257 -21.70 -26.11 7.95
C ASP A 257 -21.75 -25.12 9.15
N GLN A 258 -21.01 -25.39 10.23
CA GLN A 258 -20.92 -24.49 11.40
C GLN A 258 -19.62 -23.66 11.44
N VAL A 259 -18.72 -23.83 10.48
CA VAL A 259 -17.44 -23.09 10.41
C VAL A 259 -17.63 -21.73 9.71
N PRO A 260 -17.26 -20.59 10.31
CA PRO A 260 -17.38 -19.28 9.67
C PRO A 260 -16.52 -19.17 8.40
N ARG A 261 -17.17 -19.04 7.24
CA ARG A 261 -16.54 -18.85 5.92
C ARG A 261 -17.07 -17.58 5.24
N PRO A 262 -16.33 -16.98 4.27
CA PRO A 262 -16.85 -15.89 3.46
C PRO A 262 -18.08 -16.32 2.66
N SER A 263 -19.18 -15.57 2.78
CA SER A 263 -20.40 -15.79 2.00
C SER A 263 -20.36 -14.93 0.72
N PRO A 264 -20.48 -15.52 -0.49
CA PRO A 264 -20.53 -14.74 -1.72
C PRO A 264 -21.82 -13.91 -1.79
N SER A 265 -21.70 -12.58 -1.63
CA SER A 265 -22.79 -11.65 -1.90
C SER A 265 -22.78 -11.27 -3.38
N SER A 266 -23.73 -11.81 -4.15
CA SER A 266 -23.80 -11.61 -5.60
C SER A 266 -24.62 -10.38 -6.03
N SER A 267 -25.29 -9.70 -5.09
CA SER A 267 -26.00 -8.44 -5.33
C SER A 267 -25.10 -7.23 -5.06
N ILE A 268 -25.17 -6.24 -5.94
CA ILE A 268 -24.56 -4.92 -5.74
C ILE A 268 -25.30 -4.19 -4.62
N ILE A 269 -24.58 -3.75 -3.59
CA ILE A 269 -25.16 -3.06 -2.43
C ILE A 269 -25.24 -1.55 -2.71
N LEU A 270 -26.43 -0.95 -2.58
CA LEU A 270 -26.56 0.52 -2.57
C LEU A 270 -26.24 1.04 -1.17
N HIS A 271 -25.37 2.05 -1.05
CA HIS A 271 -24.89 2.56 0.23
C HIS A 271 -24.88 4.10 0.27
N ASP A 272 -25.85 4.68 0.98
CA ASP A 272 -25.78 6.09 1.38
C ASP A 272 -24.82 6.25 2.56
N THR A 273 -23.84 7.13 2.44
CA THR A 273 -22.78 7.34 3.46
C THR A 273 -23.29 7.82 4.83
N ARG A 274 -24.48 8.43 4.85
CA ARG A 274 -25.25 8.80 6.04
C ARG A 274 -26.71 8.43 5.84
N GLN A 275 -27.34 7.90 6.89
CA GLN A 275 -28.77 7.59 6.97
C GLN A 275 -29.36 8.20 8.25
N GLY A 276 -30.55 8.82 8.19
CA GLY A 276 -31.15 9.50 9.35
C GLY A 276 -30.29 10.62 9.94
N ASN A 277 -29.39 11.22 9.14
CA ASN A 277 -28.31 12.10 9.58
C ASN A 277 -27.35 11.49 10.64
N GLN A 278 -27.12 10.18 10.59
CA GLN A 278 -26.02 9.50 11.29
C GLN A 278 -25.10 8.82 10.28
N ALA A 279 -23.86 8.54 10.66
CA ALA A 279 -22.92 7.77 9.85
C ALA A 279 -23.46 6.35 9.58
N ASN A 280 -23.52 5.96 8.32
CA ASN A 280 -23.88 4.59 7.94
C ASN A 280 -22.62 3.71 7.95
N PRO A 281 -22.55 2.59 8.69
CA PRO A 281 -21.45 1.65 8.57
C PRO A 281 -21.31 1.13 7.12
N PRO A 282 -20.09 0.92 6.62
CA PRO A 282 -19.89 0.56 5.23
C PRO A 282 -20.20 -0.91 4.97
N PRO A 283 -20.52 -1.31 3.71
CA PRO A 283 -20.42 -2.69 3.28
C PRO A 283 -18.99 -3.23 3.45
N PRO A 284 -18.78 -4.56 3.53
CA PRO A 284 -17.45 -5.15 3.51
C PRO A 284 -16.63 -4.62 2.33
N ALA A 285 -15.32 -4.38 2.51
CA ALA A 285 -14.48 -3.78 1.49
C ALA A 285 -14.37 -4.68 0.24
N THR A 286 -14.51 -6.00 0.44
CA THR A 286 -14.50 -7.05 -0.57
C THR A 286 -15.82 -7.25 -1.32
N SER A 287 -16.91 -6.56 -0.94
CA SER A 287 -18.20 -6.61 -1.65
C SER A 287 -18.30 -5.56 -2.75
N GLU A 288 -19.13 -5.78 -3.77
CA GLU A 288 -19.46 -4.74 -4.74
C GLU A 288 -20.60 -3.84 -4.21
N TYR A 289 -20.38 -2.52 -4.27
CA TYR A 289 -21.34 -1.53 -3.81
C TYR A 289 -21.28 -0.23 -4.63
N ILE A 290 -22.37 0.53 -4.65
CA ILE A 290 -22.47 1.87 -5.26
C ILE A 290 -22.75 2.86 -4.14
N VAL A 291 -21.91 3.89 -4.02
CA VAL A 291 -22.00 4.87 -2.94
C VAL A 291 -22.74 6.15 -3.34
N THR A 292 -23.76 6.51 -2.56
CA THR A 292 -24.33 7.87 -2.56
C THR A 292 -23.61 8.71 -1.50
N ASP A 293 -22.82 9.70 -1.91
CA ASP A 293 -22.29 10.68 -0.95
C ASP A 293 -23.44 11.59 -0.47
N THR A 294 -23.72 11.49 0.83
CA THR A 294 -24.77 12.20 1.58
C THR A 294 -24.16 12.95 2.78
N GLY A 295 -22.90 13.35 2.66
CA GLY A 295 -22.19 14.24 3.59
C GLY A 295 -20.99 13.61 4.29
N ASN A 296 -20.92 12.28 4.39
CA ASN A 296 -19.69 11.56 4.75
C ASN A 296 -18.97 11.14 3.47
N CYS A 297 -17.64 11.17 3.44
CA CYS A 297 -16.89 10.69 2.28
C CYS A 297 -17.10 9.19 2.04
N SER A 298 -17.09 8.79 0.77
CA SER A 298 -17.20 7.37 0.39
C SER A 298 -16.17 6.48 1.11
N PRO A 299 -16.57 5.27 1.58
CA PRO A 299 -15.66 4.29 2.17
C PRO A 299 -14.65 3.69 1.16
N ARG A 300 -14.62 4.18 -0.08
CA ARG A 300 -13.50 4.01 -1.04
C ARG A 300 -12.32 4.94 -0.74
N TYR A 301 -12.57 6.14 -0.21
CA TYR A 301 -11.54 7.16 0.05
C TYR A 301 -10.99 7.12 1.47
N MET A 302 -11.83 6.78 2.44
CA MET A 302 -11.45 6.69 3.85
C MET A 302 -12.31 5.65 4.57
N ARG A 303 -11.66 4.67 5.21
CA ARG A 303 -12.32 3.78 6.19
C ARG A 303 -11.75 3.97 7.58
N CYS A 304 -12.58 3.80 8.61
CA CYS A 304 -12.13 3.67 9.99
C CYS A 304 -12.22 2.21 10.45
N THR A 305 -11.34 1.80 11.36
CA THR A 305 -11.40 0.46 11.98
C THR A 305 -12.64 0.25 12.85
N ILE A 306 -13.23 1.35 13.38
CA ILE A 306 -14.45 1.32 14.19
C ILE A 306 -15.31 2.53 13.80
N TYR A 307 -16.52 2.29 13.28
CA TYR A 307 -17.47 3.33 12.84
C TYR A 307 -18.27 3.99 13.98
N GLN A 308 -17.87 3.74 15.24
CA GLN A 308 -18.20 4.56 16.39
C GLN A 308 -16.92 4.88 17.16
N THR A 309 -16.70 6.15 17.46
CA THR A 309 -15.47 6.60 18.14
C THR A 309 -15.56 6.26 19.63
N PRO A 310 -14.58 5.55 20.23
CA PRO A 310 -14.58 5.30 21.67
C PRO A 310 -14.46 6.62 22.44
N CYS A 311 -15.23 6.79 23.54
CA CYS A 311 -15.17 8.05 24.30
C CYS A 311 -13.89 8.23 25.13
N THR A 312 -13.16 7.15 25.45
CA THR A 312 -11.93 7.21 26.27
C THR A 312 -10.86 6.21 25.82
N ALA A 313 -9.60 6.53 26.15
CA ALA A 313 -8.46 5.63 25.96
C ALA A 313 -8.63 4.28 26.69
N ASP A 314 -9.26 4.28 27.87
CA ASP A 314 -9.52 3.07 28.64
C ASP A 314 -10.53 2.16 27.91
N LEU A 315 -11.57 2.73 27.31
CA LEU A 315 -12.58 1.99 26.55
C LEU A 315 -11.96 1.34 25.31
N LEU A 316 -11.12 2.09 24.58
CA LEU A 316 -10.34 1.56 23.45
C LEU A 316 -9.39 0.44 23.90
N THR A 317 -8.65 0.64 25.00
CA THR A 317 -7.74 -0.38 25.55
C THR A 317 -8.48 -1.65 25.97
N ASN A 318 -9.64 -1.51 26.61
CA ASN A 318 -10.47 -2.63 27.07
C ASN A 318 -11.12 -3.43 25.93
N CYS A 319 -11.37 -2.83 24.75
CA CYS A 319 -11.88 -3.56 23.59
C CYS A 319 -10.79 -4.31 22.81
N GLY A 320 -9.50 -3.99 23.04
CA GLY A 320 -8.33 -4.62 22.39
C GLY A 320 -8.07 -4.20 20.94
N MET A 321 -9.08 -3.65 20.25
CA MET A 321 -9.00 -3.26 18.84
C MET A 321 -8.15 -2.00 18.64
N GLN A 322 -7.53 -1.89 17.46
CA GLN A 322 -6.78 -0.69 17.05
C GLN A 322 -7.73 0.40 16.54
N PHE A 323 -7.51 1.65 16.92
CA PHE A 323 -8.17 2.81 16.32
C PHE A 323 -7.29 3.43 15.23
N ALA A 324 -7.76 3.39 13.98
CA ALA A 324 -7.04 3.90 12.81
C ALA A 324 -7.97 4.23 11.63
N LEU A 325 -7.42 4.95 10.66
CA LEU A 325 -8.00 5.17 9.34
C LEU A 325 -7.13 4.48 8.28
N LEU A 326 -7.75 3.97 7.22
CA LEU A 326 -7.10 3.65 5.95
C LEU A 326 -7.59 4.65 4.90
N VAL A 327 -6.67 5.37 4.28
CA VAL A 327 -6.95 6.54 3.42
C VAL A 327 -6.38 6.30 2.02
N GLN A 328 -7.25 6.24 1.02
CA GLN A 328 -6.93 5.99 -0.39
C GLN A 328 -7.48 7.15 -1.24
N PRO A 329 -6.85 8.34 -1.20
CA PRO A 329 -7.50 9.59 -1.58
C PRO A 329 -7.83 9.68 -3.08
N LEU A 330 -7.10 8.96 -3.93
CA LEU A 330 -7.30 8.91 -5.38
C LEU A 330 -8.06 7.67 -5.87
N ALA A 331 -8.67 6.88 -4.96
CA ALA A 331 -9.38 5.65 -5.29
C ALA A 331 -10.36 5.81 -6.47
N LEU A 332 -10.51 4.75 -7.26
CA LEU A 332 -11.47 4.74 -8.37
C LEU A 332 -12.90 4.72 -7.81
N PRO A 333 -13.79 5.66 -8.19
CA PRO A 333 -15.22 5.48 -8.00
C PRO A 333 -15.72 4.34 -8.89
N GLN A 334 -16.82 3.69 -8.49
CA GLN A 334 -17.53 2.77 -9.37
C GLN A 334 -18.24 3.58 -10.49
N PRO A 335 -18.33 3.09 -11.75
CA PRO A 335 -18.79 3.91 -12.90
C PRO A 335 -20.24 4.44 -12.87
N SER A 336 -21.02 4.12 -11.84
CA SER A 336 -22.39 4.59 -11.59
C SER A 336 -22.48 5.51 -10.36
N GLU A 337 -21.38 5.74 -9.66
CA GLU A 337 -21.25 6.74 -8.59
C GLU A 337 -21.12 8.16 -9.19
N GLU A 338 -21.53 9.19 -8.46
CA GLU A 338 -21.39 10.58 -8.91
C GLU A 338 -19.89 10.98 -8.99
N PRO A 339 -19.48 11.76 -10.01
CA PRO A 339 -18.12 12.27 -10.10
C PRO A 339 -17.84 13.27 -8.95
N ILE A 340 -16.62 13.24 -8.40
CA ILE A 340 -16.22 14.16 -7.32
C ILE A 340 -16.38 15.61 -7.81
N PRO A 341 -17.20 16.44 -7.12
CA PRO A 341 -17.48 17.80 -7.57
C PRO A 341 -16.28 18.71 -7.33
N VAL A 342 -16.02 19.56 -8.33
CA VAL A 342 -14.98 20.58 -8.30
C VAL A 342 -15.58 21.92 -7.89
N VAL A 343 -15.10 22.49 -6.80
CA VAL A 343 -15.49 23.79 -6.26
C VAL A 343 -14.38 24.81 -6.51
N ASP A 344 -14.75 25.98 -7.03
CA ASP A 344 -13.84 27.11 -7.21
C ASP A 344 -14.31 28.30 -6.36
N PHE A 345 -13.37 28.93 -5.65
CA PHE A 345 -13.57 30.12 -4.83
C PHE A 345 -12.83 31.35 -5.40
N GLY A 346 -12.24 31.24 -6.59
CA GLY A 346 -11.46 32.30 -7.20
C GLY A 346 -10.22 32.66 -6.37
N GLU A 347 -9.83 33.93 -6.41
CA GLU A 347 -8.59 34.42 -5.78
C GLU A 347 -8.58 34.33 -4.24
N ASN A 348 -9.75 34.25 -3.60
CA ASN A 348 -9.89 34.14 -2.14
C ASN A 348 -9.60 32.74 -1.59
N GLY A 349 -9.59 31.71 -2.46
CA GLY A 349 -9.25 30.35 -2.10
C GLY A 349 -10.29 29.63 -1.21
N PRO A 350 -10.05 28.35 -0.90
CA PRO A 350 -11.01 27.53 -0.18
C PRO A 350 -11.15 27.95 1.30
N ILE A 351 -12.39 28.08 1.75
CA ILE A 351 -12.72 28.55 3.10
C ILE A 351 -12.26 27.54 4.16
N ARG A 352 -11.59 28.05 5.20
CA ARG A 352 -10.95 27.26 6.26
C ARG A 352 -11.15 27.89 7.62
N CYS A 353 -11.19 27.06 8.65
CA CYS A 353 -11.14 27.55 10.03
C CYS A 353 -9.81 28.28 10.30
N SER A 354 -9.86 29.52 10.83
CA SER A 354 -8.66 30.32 11.01
C SER A 354 -7.68 29.71 12.03
N ARG A 355 -8.17 28.95 13.01
CA ARG A 355 -7.35 28.27 14.04
C ARG A 355 -6.75 26.95 13.55
N CYS A 356 -7.56 25.91 13.29
CA CYS A 356 -7.03 24.57 12.94
C CYS A 356 -6.71 24.36 11.45
N LYS A 357 -7.03 25.35 10.60
CA LYS A 357 -6.82 25.32 9.14
C LYS A 357 -7.49 24.14 8.41
N GLY A 358 -8.48 23.50 9.04
CA GLY A 358 -9.39 22.53 8.41
C GLY A 358 -10.34 23.22 7.44
N TYR A 359 -10.65 22.55 6.35
CA TYR A 359 -11.48 23.07 5.26
C TYR A 359 -12.97 22.99 5.59
N ILE A 360 -13.73 23.94 5.03
CA ILE A 360 -15.19 23.94 5.06
C ILE A 360 -15.73 22.58 4.57
N ASN A 361 -16.76 22.09 5.26
CA ASN A 361 -17.33 20.75 5.09
C ASN A 361 -18.76 20.72 5.67
N PRO A 362 -19.57 19.68 5.38
CA PRO A 362 -20.97 19.58 5.81
C PRO A 362 -21.24 19.70 7.32
N PHE A 363 -20.24 19.44 8.17
CA PHE A 363 -20.40 19.39 9.62
C PHE A 363 -20.10 20.73 10.33
N MET A 364 -19.65 21.76 9.61
CA MET A 364 -19.45 23.09 10.20
C MET A 364 -20.78 23.81 10.46
N LYS A 365 -21.05 24.15 11.72
CA LYS A 365 -22.34 24.71 12.15
C LYS A 365 -22.36 26.24 11.97
N PHE A 366 -23.15 26.73 11.03
CA PHE A 366 -23.38 28.17 10.87
C PHE A 366 -24.30 28.72 11.99
N ILE A 367 -24.03 29.95 12.41
CA ILE A 367 -24.76 30.69 13.46
C ILE A 367 -24.96 32.16 13.03
N ASP A 368 -25.61 32.98 13.86
CA ASP A 368 -25.81 34.42 13.64
C ASP A 368 -26.39 34.76 12.25
N HIS A 369 -27.46 34.05 11.87
CA HIS A 369 -28.07 34.14 10.54
C HIS A 369 -27.09 33.89 9.37
N GLY A 370 -26.05 33.07 9.59
CA GLY A 370 -25.04 32.70 8.60
C GLY A 370 -23.76 33.54 8.64
N ARG A 371 -23.69 34.59 9.48
CA ARG A 371 -22.54 35.52 9.57
C ARG A 371 -21.28 34.89 10.20
N ARG A 372 -21.44 33.82 10.97
CA ARG A 372 -20.33 33.09 11.61
C ARG A 372 -20.55 31.58 11.49
N PHE A 373 -19.47 30.81 11.62
CA PHE A 373 -19.53 29.34 11.65
C PHE A 373 -18.63 28.75 12.74
N ILE A 374 -19.07 27.63 13.32
CA ILE A 374 -18.35 26.86 14.32
C ILE A 374 -17.64 25.69 13.61
N CYS A 375 -16.32 25.66 13.72
CA CYS A 375 -15.49 24.59 13.17
C CYS A 375 -15.68 23.27 13.93
N ASN A 376 -16.15 22.23 13.24
CA ASN A 376 -16.40 20.89 13.80
C ASN A 376 -15.16 20.20 14.40
N PHE A 377 -13.95 20.55 13.96
CA PHE A 377 -12.72 19.93 14.47
C PHE A 377 -12.26 20.51 15.81
N CYS A 378 -12.65 21.74 16.19
CA CYS A 378 -12.11 22.37 17.41
C CYS A 378 -13.07 23.33 18.14
N GLY A 379 -14.28 23.57 17.64
CA GLY A 379 -15.21 24.53 18.24
C GLY A 379 -14.82 26.02 18.11
N PHE A 380 -13.85 26.37 17.26
CA PHE A 380 -13.54 27.79 17.01
C PHE A 380 -14.67 28.44 16.21
N ILE A 381 -14.96 29.71 16.51
CA ILE A 381 -15.98 30.50 15.82
C ILE A 381 -15.29 31.45 14.86
N ASP A 382 -15.43 31.18 13.56
CA ASP A 382 -14.91 32.01 12.47
C ASP A 382 -16.02 32.90 11.89
N ASN A 383 -15.63 34.03 11.32
CA ASN A 383 -16.54 34.88 10.54
C ASN A 383 -16.70 34.31 9.13
N THR A 384 -17.93 34.26 8.62
CA THR A 384 -18.21 33.86 7.24
C THR A 384 -17.78 34.99 6.29
N PRO A 385 -17.02 34.71 5.22
CA PRO A 385 -16.72 35.71 4.19
C PRO A 385 -18.01 36.30 3.60
N HIS A 386 -18.03 37.62 3.35
CA HIS A 386 -19.26 38.34 2.95
C HIS A 386 -19.90 37.76 1.68
N GLU A 387 -19.10 37.47 0.67
CA GLU A 387 -19.50 36.81 -0.59
C GLU A 387 -20.02 35.37 -0.43
N TYR A 388 -19.66 34.71 0.67
CA TYR A 388 -20.07 33.34 0.99
C TYR A 388 -21.24 33.29 1.98
N GLN A 389 -21.71 34.43 2.49
CA GLN A 389 -22.76 34.48 3.51
C GLN A 389 -24.13 34.12 2.93
N CYS A 390 -24.78 33.10 3.49
CA CYS A 390 -26.18 32.79 3.20
C CYS A 390 -26.98 32.68 4.51
N ASN A 391 -28.21 33.21 4.50
CA ASN A 391 -29.11 33.15 5.64
C ASN A 391 -29.47 31.70 6.00
N LEU A 392 -29.71 31.47 7.30
CA LEU A 392 -30.19 30.18 7.80
C LEU A 392 -31.67 29.94 7.43
N GLY A 393 -32.04 28.67 7.28
CA GLY A 393 -33.42 28.20 7.17
C GLY A 393 -34.06 27.92 8.54
N PRO A 394 -35.34 27.49 8.57
CA PRO A 394 -36.05 27.16 9.80
C PRO A 394 -35.44 25.99 10.60
N ASP A 395 -34.67 25.13 9.93
CA ASP A 395 -33.92 24.01 10.49
C ASP A 395 -32.56 24.41 11.10
N GLY A 396 -32.15 25.68 10.93
CA GLY A 396 -30.85 26.19 11.36
C GLY A 396 -29.67 25.84 10.44
N ARG A 397 -29.88 25.13 9.33
CA ARG A 397 -28.86 24.97 8.27
C ARG A 397 -28.89 26.21 7.36
N ARG A 398 -27.90 26.38 6.49
CA ARG A 398 -27.95 27.44 5.45
C ARG A 398 -28.96 27.06 4.37
N ARG A 399 -29.69 28.04 3.82
CA ARG A 399 -30.67 27.79 2.74
C ARG A 399 -30.07 27.30 1.42
N ASP A 400 -28.74 27.38 1.27
CA ASP A 400 -27.98 26.87 0.13
C ASP A 400 -27.15 25.62 0.45
N ALA A 401 -27.27 25.04 1.66
CA ALA A 401 -26.41 23.94 2.10
C ALA A 401 -26.50 22.70 1.18
N ASP A 402 -27.70 22.34 0.72
CA ASP A 402 -27.92 21.13 -0.08
C ASP A 402 -27.50 21.27 -1.56
N VAL A 403 -27.31 22.49 -2.04
CA VAL A 403 -26.90 22.79 -3.44
C VAL A 403 -25.43 23.19 -3.57
N ARG A 404 -24.71 23.37 -2.46
CA ARG A 404 -23.28 23.68 -2.43
C ARG A 404 -22.48 22.42 -2.07
N PRO A 405 -21.69 21.83 -2.99
CA PRO A 405 -21.03 20.55 -2.75
C PRO A 405 -20.18 20.51 -1.47
N GLU A 406 -19.50 21.60 -1.13
CA GLU A 406 -18.69 21.74 0.08
C GLU A 406 -19.49 21.80 1.40
N LEU A 407 -20.83 21.80 1.32
CA LEU A 407 -21.77 21.79 2.44
C LEU A 407 -22.72 20.57 2.44
N CYS A 408 -22.76 19.77 1.37
CA CYS A 408 -23.60 18.55 1.28
C CYS A 408 -22.86 17.26 0.89
N LYS A 409 -21.62 17.33 0.39
CA LYS A 409 -20.79 16.17 0.03
C LYS A 409 -19.59 16.04 0.96
N GLY A 410 -19.26 14.80 1.32
CA GLY A 410 -18.12 14.46 2.16
C GLY A 410 -16.80 14.43 1.40
N THR A 411 -16.80 14.12 0.09
CA THR A 411 -15.63 14.25 -0.79
C THR A 411 -15.84 15.28 -1.90
N ILE A 412 -14.88 16.21 -2.03
CA ILE A 412 -14.86 17.32 -2.99
C ILE A 412 -13.42 17.61 -3.47
N GLU A 413 -13.25 18.40 -4.53
CA GLU A 413 -11.99 19.06 -4.85
C GLU A 413 -12.10 20.57 -4.92
N PHE A 414 -11.14 21.29 -4.36
CA PHE A 414 -10.96 22.71 -4.61
C PHE A 414 -9.96 22.99 -5.73
N VAL A 415 -10.22 24.04 -6.51
CA VAL A 415 -9.16 24.79 -7.21
C VAL A 415 -8.20 25.37 -6.16
N ALA A 416 -6.89 25.18 -6.34
CA ALA A 416 -5.89 25.73 -5.43
C ALA A 416 -5.38 27.10 -5.92
N THR A 417 -5.44 28.11 -5.06
CA THR A 417 -4.92 29.47 -5.27
C THR A 417 -3.39 29.50 -5.29
N LYS A 418 -2.80 30.62 -5.75
CA LYS A 418 -1.33 30.79 -5.85
C LYS A 418 -0.59 30.63 -4.51
N GLU A 419 -1.24 30.84 -3.36
CA GLU A 419 -0.63 30.59 -2.03
C GLU A 419 -0.29 29.10 -1.79
N TYR A 420 -0.90 28.17 -2.55
CA TYR A 420 -0.64 26.73 -2.52
C TYR A 420 0.45 26.28 -3.51
N MET A 421 1.19 27.23 -4.07
CA MET A 421 2.20 27.03 -5.12
C MET A 421 3.52 27.71 -4.72
N MET A 422 4.60 26.93 -4.58
CA MET A 422 5.97 27.47 -4.40
C MET A 422 6.65 27.80 -5.74
N ARG A 423 6.09 27.25 -6.83
CA ARG A 423 6.49 27.38 -8.24
C ARG A 423 5.26 27.05 -9.11
N ASP A 424 5.34 27.28 -10.41
CA ASP A 424 4.28 26.82 -11.33
C ASP A 424 4.08 25.29 -11.25
N PRO A 425 2.83 24.78 -11.39
CA PRO A 425 2.54 23.36 -11.22
C PRO A 425 3.32 22.48 -12.21
N MET A 426 3.95 21.43 -11.68
CA MET A 426 4.89 20.56 -12.40
C MET A 426 4.37 20.05 -13.76
N PRO A 427 5.21 20.08 -14.82
CA PRO A 427 4.91 19.42 -16.10
C PRO A 427 4.90 17.89 -15.97
N ALA A 428 4.29 17.20 -16.94
CA ALA A 428 4.26 15.74 -16.96
C ALA A 428 5.60 15.19 -17.50
N VAL A 429 6.57 14.95 -16.60
CA VAL A 429 7.91 14.46 -16.95
C VAL A 429 8.03 12.97 -16.67
N TYR A 430 8.39 12.19 -17.70
CA TYR A 430 8.63 10.75 -17.61
C TYR A 430 10.06 10.44 -18.11
N PHE A 431 10.85 9.76 -17.29
CA PHE A 431 12.21 9.34 -17.66
C PHE A 431 12.30 7.82 -17.63
N PHE A 432 12.66 7.19 -18.74
CA PHE A 432 12.81 5.73 -18.83
C PHE A 432 14.29 5.35 -18.72
N LEU A 433 14.60 4.39 -17.86
CA LEU A 433 15.96 3.95 -17.58
C LEU A 433 16.05 2.42 -17.69
N ILE A 434 16.79 1.89 -18.68
CA ILE A 434 16.69 0.49 -19.11
C ILE A 434 18.01 -0.27 -18.95
N ASP A 435 18.00 -1.39 -18.22
CA ASP A 435 19.12 -2.34 -18.11
C ASP A 435 19.41 -2.99 -19.49
N VAL A 436 20.66 -2.85 -19.93
CA VAL A 436 21.21 -3.41 -21.18
C VAL A 436 22.42 -4.33 -20.91
N SER A 437 22.55 -4.83 -19.68
CA SER A 437 23.51 -5.87 -19.33
C SER A 437 23.29 -7.14 -20.16
N MET A 438 24.33 -7.95 -20.28
CA MET A 438 24.34 -9.23 -21.00
C MET A 438 23.14 -10.12 -20.64
N ASN A 439 22.75 -10.16 -19.36
CA ASN A 439 21.62 -10.97 -18.91
C ASN A 439 20.26 -10.34 -19.27
N ALA A 440 20.12 -9.02 -19.24
CA ALA A 440 18.90 -8.32 -19.66
C ALA A 440 18.65 -8.51 -21.17
N ILE A 441 19.72 -8.53 -21.97
CA ILE A 441 19.70 -8.82 -23.40
C ILE A 441 19.36 -10.31 -23.64
N GLN A 442 20.11 -11.25 -23.03
CA GLN A 442 19.94 -12.70 -23.27
C GLN A 442 18.58 -13.26 -22.82
N THR A 443 17.99 -12.72 -21.75
CA THR A 443 16.63 -13.11 -21.32
C THR A 443 15.52 -12.48 -22.15
N GLY A 444 15.84 -11.48 -22.99
CA GLY A 444 14.87 -10.67 -23.72
C GLY A 444 14.19 -9.59 -22.87
N ALA A 445 14.62 -9.36 -21.63
CA ALA A 445 14.06 -8.35 -20.73
C ALA A 445 14.20 -6.92 -21.29
N THR A 446 15.37 -6.56 -21.83
CA THR A 446 15.59 -5.27 -22.50
C THR A 446 14.61 -5.07 -23.67
N ALA A 447 14.39 -6.10 -24.49
CA ALA A 447 13.49 -6.05 -25.63
C ALA A 447 12.02 -5.92 -25.19
N ALA A 448 11.61 -6.66 -24.15
CA ALA A 448 10.28 -6.55 -23.57
C ALA A 448 10.02 -5.16 -22.95
N ALA A 449 11.01 -4.58 -22.27
CA ALA A 449 10.95 -3.22 -21.74
C ALA A 449 10.81 -2.18 -22.87
N CYS A 450 11.66 -2.25 -23.90
CA CYS A 450 11.59 -1.33 -25.05
C CYS A 450 10.23 -1.43 -25.77
N ALA A 451 9.74 -2.65 -26.02
CA ALA A 451 8.44 -2.88 -26.66
C ALA A 451 7.25 -2.42 -25.78
N ALA A 452 7.33 -2.57 -24.46
CA ALA A 452 6.32 -2.08 -23.54
C ALA A 452 6.26 -0.54 -23.56
N ILE A 453 7.41 0.14 -23.46
CA ILE A 453 7.51 1.61 -23.53
C ILE A 453 7.00 2.13 -24.89
N ASN A 454 7.38 1.49 -26.00
CA ASN A 454 7.01 1.95 -27.34
C ASN A 454 5.48 1.95 -27.56
N GLN A 455 4.77 0.96 -27.00
CA GLN A 455 3.30 0.94 -26.99
C GLN A 455 2.73 2.00 -26.03
N VAL A 456 3.28 2.10 -24.82
CA VAL A 456 2.85 3.01 -23.75
C VAL A 456 3.02 4.50 -24.09
N ILE A 457 3.91 4.86 -25.00
CA ILE A 457 4.09 6.24 -25.47
C ILE A 457 2.80 6.85 -26.07
N ALA A 458 1.92 6.03 -26.65
CA ALA A 458 0.62 6.48 -27.16
C ALA A 458 -0.40 6.81 -26.06
N ASP A 459 -0.21 6.29 -24.85
CA ASP A 459 -1.09 6.47 -23.69
C ASP A 459 -0.62 7.59 -22.73
N LEU A 460 0.56 8.19 -22.98
CA LEU A 460 1.05 9.33 -22.21
C LEU A 460 0.18 10.59 -22.46
N PRO A 461 0.00 11.49 -21.47
CA PRO A 461 -0.86 12.66 -21.64
C PRO A 461 -0.46 13.55 -22.83
N GLU A 462 -1.31 13.66 -23.84
CA GLU A 462 -1.06 14.55 -24.98
C GLU A 462 -1.26 16.02 -24.56
N GLY A 463 -0.14 16.71 -24.32
CA GLY A 463 -0.15 18.14 -23.99
C GLY A 463 1.22 18.79 -24.24
N PRO A 464 1.27 20.13 -24.43
CA PRO A 464 2.48 20.87 -24.77
C PRO A 464 3.49 21.00 -23.60
N ARG A 465 3.34 20.18 -22.56
CA ARG A 465 4.20 20.11 -21.37
C ARG A 465 4.62 18.69 -21.03
N THR A 466 4.31 17.69 -21.86
CA THR A 466 4.69 16.30 -21.62
C THR A 466 6.09 16.05 -22.15
N MET A 467 7.00 15.75 -21.23
CA MET A 467 8.44 15.68 -21.45
C MET A 467 8.93 14.26 -21.22
N VAL A 468 9.72 13.72 -22.16
CA VAL A 468 10.23 12.35 -22.13
C VAL A 468 11.76 12.36 -22.26
N GLY A 469 12.43 11.57 -21.41
CA GLY A 469 13.86 11.25 -21.53
C GLY A 469 14.09 9.74 -21.51
N ILE A 470 15.19 9.29 -22.14
CA ILE A 470 15.62 7.89 -22.15
C ILE A 470 17.11 7.81 -21.83
N ALA A 471 17.48 6.82 -21.01
CA ALA A 471 18.85 6.33 -20.88
C ALA A 471 18.87 4.79 -20.76
N THR A 472 20.00 4.17 -21.10
CA THR A 472 20.27 2.75 -20.85
C THR A 472 21.53 2.58 -19.99
N PHE A 473 21.69 1.44 -19.32
CA PHE A 473 22.85 1.21 -18.46
C PHE A 473 23.25 -0.26 -18.36
N ASP A 474 24.55 -0.49 -18.19
CA ASP A 474 25.16 -1.76 -17.80
C ASP A 474 26.14 -1.48 -16.63
N SER A 475 27.45 -1.68 -16.79
CA SER A 475 28.46 -1.11 -15.88
C SER A 475 28.71 0.38 -16.13
N THR A 476 28.19 0.93 -17.23
CA THR A 476 28.25 2.36 -17.60
C THR A 476 26.86 2.91 -17.93
N ILE A 477 26.72 4.23 -18.02
CA ILE A 477 25.43 4.91 -18.24
C ILE A 477 25.42 5.56 -19.63
N HIS A 478 24.34 5.37 -20.38
CA HIS A 478 24.20 5.83 -21.77
C HIS A 478 22.98 6.74 -21.87
N PHE A 479 23.21 8.05 -21.95
CA PHE A 479 22.15 9.02 -22.26
C PHE A 479 21.96 9.13 -23.78
N TYR A 480 20.79 9.60 -24.22
CA TYR A 480 20.52 9.87 -25.62
C TYR A 480 20.09 11.32 -25.82
N ASN A 481 20.75 12.02 -26.76
CA ASN A 481 20.24 13.30 -27.25
C ASN A 481 19.10 13.00 -28.25
N LEU A 482 17.90 13.47 -27.91
CA LEU A 482 16.66 13.18 -28.64
C LEU A 482 16.18 14.39 -29.48
N LYS A 483 17.05 15.38 -29.71
CA LYS A 483 16.71 16.63 -30.43
C LYS A 483 16.23 16.33 -31.85
N ARG A 484 15.04 16.85 -32.20
CA ARG A 484 14.40 16.68 -33.53
C ARG A 484 15.27 17.11 -34.73
N ALA A 485 16.27 17.97 -34.51
CA ALA A 485 17.17 18.45 -35.57
C ALA A 485 18.29 17.47 -35.97
N LEU A 486 18.48 16.37 -35.23
CA LEU A 486 19.40 15.30 -35.60
C LEU A 486 18.77 14.36 -36.64
N GLN A 487 19.57 13.64 -37.42
CA GLN A 487 19.06 12.59 -38.34
C GLN A 487 18.76 11.27 -37.62
N GLN A 488 19.37 11.06 -36.45
CA GLN A 488 19.20 9.91 -35.57
C GLN A 488 19.58 10.33 -34.14
N PRO A 489 19.08 9.65 -33.09
CA PRO A 489 19.53 9.87 -31.71
C PRO A 489 21.05 9.70 -31.57
N LEU A 490 21.68 10.56 -30.75
CA LEU A 490 23.12 10.47 -30.41
C LEU A 490 23.28 9.91 -29.00
N MET A 491 23.96 8.76 -28.88
CA MET A 491 24.32 8.15 -27.60
C MET A 491 25.50 8.91 -26.96
N LEU A 492 25.41 9.15 -25.65
CA LEU A 492 26.39 9.88 -24.83
C LEU A 492 26.72 9.03 -23.60
N ILE A 493 27.95 8.51 -23.55
CA ILE A 493 28.39 7.58 -22.51
C ILE A 493 28.98 8.34 -21.33
N VAL A 494 28.48 8.05 -20.13
CA VAL A 494 29.00 8.47 -18.83
C VAL A 494 29.64 7.22 -18.17
N PRO A 495 30.98 7.07 -18.24
CA PRO A 495 31.68 5.91 -17.72
C PRO A 495 32.03 6.03 -16.23
N ASP A 496 31.98 7.23 -15.65
CA ASP A 496 32.13 7.39 -14.20
C ASP A 496 30.79 7.09 -13.51
N VAL A 497 30.77 5.97 -12.80
CA VAL A 497 29.62 5.47 -12.03
C VAL A 497 29.82 5.64 -10.52
N GLN A 498 30.84 6.38 -10.09
CA GLN A 498 31.06 6.76 -8.69
C GLN A 498 30.71 8.23 -8.43
N ASP A 499 31.10 9.14 -9.33
CA ASP A 499 30.70 10.56 -9.30
C ASP A 499 29.90 10.91 -10.57
N VAL A 500 28.60 10.57 -10.55
CA VAL A 500 27.75 10.64 -11.75
C VAL A 500 27.32 12.07 -12.10
N TYR A 501 27.37 12.37 -13.39
CA TYR A 501 26.97 13.66 -13.97
C TYR A 501 26.01 13.49 -15.15
N ILE A 502 25.44 14.61 -15.61
CA ILE A 502 24.59 14.68 -16.80
C ILE A 502 25.48 15.15 -17.97
N PRO A 503 25.52 14.47 -19.14
CA PRO A 503 26.42 14.85 -20.22
C PRO A 503 25.98 16.07 -21.04
N LEU A 504 24.74 16.55 -20.87
CA LEU A 504 24.21 17.80 -21.43
C LEU A 504 23.25 18.46 -20.44
N GLU A 505 23.13 19.79 -20.51
CA GLU A 505 22.14 20.57 -19.73
C GLU A 505 20.72 20.52 -20.36
N THR A 506 20.62 20.17 -21.64
CA THR A 506 19.38 20.18 -22.44
C THR A 506 19.36 19.00 -23.43
N ASP A 507 18.28 18.85 -24.22
CA ASP A 507 18.07 17.83 -25.27
C ASP A 507 18.07 16.34 -24.85
N ILE A 508 18.40 16.02 -23.59
CA ILE A 508 18.24 14.68 -22.99
C ILE A 508 16.78 14.39 -22.63
N ILE A 509 16.04 15.43 -22.23
CA ILE A 509 14.60 15.38 -21.97
C ILE A 509 13.94 16.32 -22.98
N VAL A 510 13.02 15.79 -23.77
CA VAL A 510 12.43 16.47 -24.93
C VAL A 510 10.90 16.43 -24.88
N GLN A 511 10.25 17.38 -25.55
CA GLN A 511 8.79 17.41 -25.62
C GLN A 511 8.29 16.25 -26.50
N LEU A 512 7.41 15.41 -25.95
CA LEU A 512 6.97 14.18 -26.59
C LEU A 512 6.38 14.44 -27.99
N SER A 513 5.53 15.47 -28.13
CA SER A 513 4.89 15.83 -29.40
C SER A 513 5.86 16.28 -30.50
N GLU A 514 7.13 16.58 -30.18
CA GLU A 514 8.14 17.01 -31.16
C GLU A 514 9.12 15.90 -31.53
N SER A 515 9.54 15.09 -30.55
CA SER A 515 10.57 14.05 -30.74
C SER A 515 10.05 12.61 -30.79
N ARG A 516 8.73 12.39 -30.76
CA ARG A 516 8.09 11.05 -30.77
C ARG A 516 8.75 10.06 -31.72
N GLN A 517 8.94 10.42 -32.99
CA GLN A 517 9.55 9.53 -34.00
C GLN A 517 10.99 9.10 -33.63
N HIS A 518 11.81 9.98 -33.06
CA HIS A 518 13.16 9.63 -32.61
C HIS A 518 13.15 8.73 -31.36
N ILE A 519 12.12 8.86 -30.51
CA ILE A 519 11.94 8.02 -29.32
C ILE A 519 11.51 6.61 -29.74
N GLU A 520 10.54 6.50 -30.66
CA GLU A 520 10.07 5.24 -31.23
C GLU A 520 11.22 4.50 -31.96
N GLN A 521 11.97 5.20 -32.82
CA GLN A 521 13.16 4.66 -33.49
C GLN A 521 14.27 4.24 -32.52
N LEU A 522 14.49 4.98 -31.43
CA LEU A 522 15.47 4.61 -30.41
C LEU A 522 15.10 3.29 -29.74
N LEU A 523 13.85 3.15 -29.31
CA LEU A 523 13.35 1.95 -28.61
C LEU A 523 13.41 0.70 -29.49
N GLU A 524 13.14 0.82 -30.79
CA GLU A 524 13.33 -0.28 -31.74
C GLU A 524 14.82 -0.66 -31.91
N SER A 525 15.73 0.31 -31.83
CA SER A 525 17.16 0.09 -32.05
C SER A 525 17.91 -0.48 -30.84
N ILE A 526 17.57 -0.09 -29.60
CA ILE A 526 18.30 -0.44 -28.36
C ILE A 526 18.61 -1.95 -28.25
N PRO A 527 17.67 -2.89 -28.45
CA PRO A 527 17.96 -4.32 -28.33
C PRO A 527 19.00 -4.84 -29.34
N THR A 528 19.15 -4.16 -30.48
CA THR A 528 20.16 -4.52 -31.50
C THR A 528 21.51 -3.84 -31.23
N MET A 529 21.52 -2.62 -30.67
CA MET A 529 22.74 -1.91 -30.26
C MET A 529 23.58 -2.70 -29.24
N PHE A 530 22.92 -3.39 -28.32
CA PHE A 530 23.56 -4.13 -27.22
C PHE A 530 23.53 -5.66 -27.39
N LEU A 531 23.21 -6.17 -28.59
CA LEU A 531 23.06 -7.61 -28.87
C LEU A 531 24.32 -8.43 -28.51
N ASP A 532 25.50 -7.86 -28.75
CA ASP A 532 26.80 -8.49 -28.47
C ASP A 532 27.38 -8.12 -27.09
N ASN A 533 26.63 -7.40 -26.22
CA ASN A 533 27.13 -6.95 -24.93
C ASN A 533 27.51 -8.14 -24.03
N ARG A 534 28.68 -8.04 -23.38
CA ARG A 534 29.25 -9.05 -22.48
C ARG A 534 29.37 -8.57 -21.03
N THR A 535 28.97 -7.32 -20.74
CA THR A 535 28.89 -6.77 -19.39
C THR A 535 27.82 -7.48 -18.58
N ALA A 536 28.19 -8.31 -17.60
CA ALA A 536 27.25 -8.99 -16.71
C ALA A 536 26.84 -8.15 -15.48
N GLU A 537 27.50 -7.02 -15.27
CA GLU A 537 27.36 -6.13 -14.11
C GLU A 537 26.28 -5.05 -14.32
N SER A 538 25.79 -4.46 -13.22
CA SER A 538 24.83 -3.36 -13.24
C SER A 538 25.22 -2.22 -12.31
N ALA A 539 25.26 -1.01 -12.87
CA ALA A 539 25.45 0.27 -12.21
C ALA A 539 24.12 0.93 -11.80
N PHE A 540 23.05 0.14 -11.56
CA PHE A 540 21.68 0.60 -11.27
C PHE A 540 21.59 1.84 -10.37
N VAL A 541 22.29 1.87 -9.22
CA VAL A 541 22.18 2.99 -8.27
C VAL A 541 22.78 4.28 -8.85
N ALA A 542 23.92 4.16 -9.54
CA ALA A 542 24.57 5.26 -10.25
C ALA A 542 23.70 5.75 -11.42
N ALA A 543 23.14 4.83 -12.20
CA ALA A 543 22.23 5.13 -13.31
C ALA A 543 20.95 5.85 -12.84
N VAL A 544 20.36 5.38 -11.73
CA VAL A 544 19.20 6.00 -11.06
C VAL A 544 19.54 7.39 -10.53
N LYS A 545 20.74 7.59 -9.96
CA LYS A 545 21.22 8.91 -9.53
C LYS A 545 21.43 9.86 -10.71
N ALA A 546 22.00 9.39 -11.81
CA ALA A 546 22.22 10.20 -13.02
C ALA A 546 20.89 10.59 -13.69
N ALA A 547 19.94 9.66 -13.79
CA ALA A 547 18.58 9.95 -14.30
C ALA A 547 17.84 10.95 -13.39
N PHE A 548 17.95 10.81 -12.06
CA PHE A 548 17.47 11.81 -11.11
C PHE A 548 18.08 13.19 -11.37
N LEU A 549 19.40 13.29 -11.58
CA LEU A 549 20.07 14.57 -11.83
C LEU A 549 19.50 15.29 -13.06
N ALA A 550 19.10 14.55 -14.10
CA ALA A 550 18.46 15.12 -15.29
C ALA A 550 17.06 15.73 -15.00
N ILE A 551 16.25 15.10 -14.13
CA ILE A 551 14.88 15.57 -13.82
C ILE A 551 14.75 16.40 -12.54
N LYS A 552 15.82 16.56 -11.71
CA LYS A 552 15.71 17.20 -10.37
C LYS A 552 15.19 18.64 -10.36
N SER A 553 15.35 19.39 -11.45
CA SER A 553 14.89 20.78 -11.58
C SER A 553 13.40 20.87 -11.88
N THR A 554 12.86 19.90 -12.61
CA THR A 554 11.42 19.80 -12.91
C THR A 554 10.68 18.99 -11.85
N GLY A 555 11.31 18.00 -11.22
CA GLY A 555 10.59 16.84 -10.66
C GLY A 555 10.09 15.93 -11.79
N GLY A 556 9.40 14.84 -11.46
CA GLY A 556 8.90 13.90 -12.46
C GLY A 556 8.75 12.47 -11.98
N LYS A 557 8.61 11.56 -12.95
CA LYS A 557 8.49 10.11 -12.75
C LYS A 557 9.63 9.38 -13.46
N LEU A 558 10.47 8.68 -12.68
CA LEU A 558 11.55 7.82 -13.17
C LEU A 558 11.07 6.37 -13.19
N LEU A 559 11.10 5.75 -14.37
CA LEU A 559 10.61 4.41 -14.66
C LEU A 559 11.81 3.52 -15.01
N VAL A 560 12.24 2.70 -14.06
CA VAL A 560 13.50 1.93 -14.16
C VAL A 560 13.21 0.46 -14.44
N PHE A 561 13.90 -0.14 -15.40
CA PHE A 561 13.81 -1.56 -15.74
C PHE A 561 15.15 -2.21 -15.39
N GLN A 562 15.15 -3.15 -14.44
CA GLN A 562 16.34 -3.81 -13.88
C GLN A 562 16.22 -5.33 -14.03
N SER A 563 17.30 -6.02 -14.44
CA SER A 563 17.30 -7.48 -14.61
C SER A 563 18.27 -8.22 -13.68
N VAL A 564 19.42 -7.63 -13.36
CA VAL A 564 20.47 -8.26 -12.52
C VAL A 564 20.62 -7.61 -11.13
N LEU A 565 21.49 -8.17 -10.27
CA LEU A 565 21.91 -7.56 -9.01
C LEU A 565 22.76 -6.29 -9.28
N PRO A 566 22.47 -5.13 -8.64
CA PRO A 566 23.32 -3.94 -8.68
C PRO A 566 24.72 -4.21 -8.09
N SER A 567 25.73 -4.40 -8.96
CA SER A 567 27.04 -4.94 -8.57
C SER A 567 28.21 -3.95 -8.66
N VAL A 568 28.03 -2.82 -9.35
CA VAL A 568 29.11 -1.86 -9.65
C VAL A 568 28.63 -0.40 -9.51
N GLY A 569 29.56 0.56 -9.44
CA GLY A 569 29.26 1.98 -9.22
C GLY A 569 29.06 2.35 -7.75
N MET A 570 28.43 3.50 -7.51
CA MET A 570 28.09 3.96 -6.16
C MET A 570 27.11 2.98 -5.49
N VAL A 571 27.39 2.55 -4.27
CA VAL A 571 26.60 1.55 -3.51
C VAL A 571 26.43 0.21 -4.25
N THR A 572 27.43 -0.65 -4.15
CA THR A 572 27.39 -2.02 -4.67
C THR A 572 26.66 -2.98 -3.71
N LEU A 573 25.85 -3.90 -4.24
CA LEU A 573 25.16 -4.95 -3.49
C LEU A 573 25.79 -6.33 -3.74
N SER A 574 25.66 -7.25 -2.77
CA SER A 574 26.22 -8.61 -2.83
C SER A 574 25.14 -9.69 -2.70
N ALA A 575 25.47 -10.93 -3.09
CA ALA A 575 24.58 -12.10 -3.03
C ALA A 575 24.42 -12.67 -1.60
N ARG A 576 24.02 -11.80 -0.65
CA ARG A 576 23.91 -12.07 0.79
C ARG A 576 22.89 -13.15 1.18
N ASP A 577 22.02 -13.58 0.27
CA ASP A 577 21.08 -14.70 0.52
C ASP A 577 21.80 -16.06 0.61
N ALA A 578 22.88 -16.26 -0.16
CA ALA A 578 23.73 -17.44 -0.11
C ALA A 578 24.55 -17.50 1.20
N GLU A 579 25.12 -16.36 1.61
CA GLU A 579 25.87 -16.22 2.87
C GLU A 579 24.99 -16.52 4.10
N GLY A 580 23.72 -16.09 4.06
CA GLY A 580 22.75 -16.36 5.13
C GLY A 580 22.41 -17.84 5.32
N ARG A 581 22.32 -18.64 4.24
CA ARG A 581 21.96 -20.07 4.32
C ARG A 581 23.06 -20.93 4.97
N ASN A 582 24.33 -20.59 4.72
CA ASN A 582 25.48 -21.38 5.18
C ASN A 582 25.71 -21.29 6.71
N ASN A 583 25.20 -20.25 7.38
CA ASN A 583 25.39 -20.00 8.81
C ASN A 583 24.25 -20.59 9.67
N THR A 584 23.84 -21.83 9.38
CA THR A 584 22.56 -22.40 9.80
C THR A 584 22.37 -22.53 11.33
N SER A 585 23.44 -22.56 12.12
CA SER A 585 23.40 -22.57 13.59
C SER A 585 23.18 -21.19 14.23
N ALA A 586 23.26 -20.11 13.46
CA ALA A 586 22.96 -18.74 13.89
C ALA A 586 21.77 -18.11 13.11
N GLY A 587 21.48 -18.61 11.91
CA GLY A 587 20.60 -17.98 10.92
C GLY A 587 19.22 -17.56 11.43
N GLU A 588 18.50 -18.41 12.16
CA GLU A 588 17.13 -18.11 12.64
C GLU A 588 17.03 -16.80 13.44
N LYS A 589 18.10 -16.40 14.14
CA LYS A 589 18.11 -15.17 14.93
C LYS A 589 18.35 -13.91 14.10
N GLU A 590 18.93 -14.02 12.90
CA GLU A 590 19.42 -12.87 12.14
C GLU A 590 18.92 -12.76 10.69
N VAL A 591 18.17 -13.73 10.15
CA VAL A 591 17.59 -13.67 8.79
C VAL A 591 16.81 -12.38 8.51
N HIS A 592 16.17 -11.78 9.52
CA HIS A 592 15.47 -10.49 9.39
C HIS A 592 16.39 -9.34 8.95
N LYS A 593 17.71 -9.39 9.25
CA LYS A 593 18.70 -8.39 8.79
C LYS A 593 18.90 -8.41 7.27
N LEU A 594 18.65 -9.54 6.61
CA LEU A 594 18.71 -9.64 5.14
C LEU A 594 17.52 -8.96 4.45
N LEU A 595 16.49 -8.59 5.22
CA LEU A 595 15.33 -7.80 4.78
C LEU A 595 15.49 -6.30 5.08
N GLN A 596 16.64 -5.88 5.62
CA GLN A 596 17.04 -4.47 5.75
C GLN A 596 17.87 -4.04 4.54
N PRO A 597 17.78 -2.79 4.07
CA PRO A 597 18.67 -2.25 3.05
C PRO A 597 20.15 -2.39 3.45
N ALA A 598 21.00 -2.78 2.50
CA ALA A 598 22.43 -3.02 2.76
C ALA A 598 23.20 -1.72 3.10
N ASP A 599 22.84 -0.60 2.46
CA ASP A 599 23.51 0.70 2.62
C ASP A 599 22.52 1.82 2.98
N LYS A 600 22.95 2.73 3.86
CA LYS A 600 22.18 3.89 4.33
C LYS A 600 22.11 5.01 3.29
N THR A 601 23.09 5.08 2.38
CA THR A 601 23.19 6.06 1.28
C THR A 601 21.95 6.03 0.38
N LEU A 602 21.36 4.84 0.18
CA LEU A 602 20.10 4.67 -0.53
C LEU A 602 18.95 5.44 0.14
N LYS A 603 18.92 5.56 1.47
CA LYS A 603 17.91 6.37 2.17
C LYS A 603 18.15 7.86 1.99
N THR A 604 19.40 8.30 2.02
CA THR A 604 19.79 9.69 1.76
C THR A 604 19.37 10.11 0.35
N MET A 605 19.70 9.31 -0.66
CA MET A 605 19.25 9.51 -2.05
C MET A 605 17.72 9.54 -2.15
N ALA A 606 17.03 8.59 -1.54
CA ALA A 606 15.57 8.51 -1.62
C ALA A 606 14.86 9.70 -0.96
N ASN A 607 15.45 10.32 0.06
CA ASN A 607 14.97 11.57 0.66
C ASN A 607 15.23 12.77 -0.28
N GLU A 608 16.44 12.90 -0.84
CA GLU A 608 16.81 13.94 -1.81
C GLU A 608 15.89 13.92 -3.05
N PHE A 609 15.58 12.72 -3.55
CA PHE A 609 14.66 12.52 -4.66
C PHE A 609 13.25 13.03 -4.32
N ALA A 610 12.78 12.72 -3.12
CA ALA A 610 11.47 13.17 -2.65
C ALA A 610 11.41 14.69 -2.39
N GLU A 611 12.52 15.31 -1.98
CA GLU A 611 12.64 16.77 -1.85
C GLU A 611 12.54 17.47 -3.20
N CYS A 612 13.18 16.93 -4.24
CA CYS A 612 13.08 17.42 -5.63
C CYS A 612 11.81 16.98 -6.38
N GLN A 613 10.82 16.39 -5.69
CA GLN A 613 9.55 15.94 -6.28
C GLN A 613 9.73 14.90 -7.41
N VAL A 614 10.70 13.98 -7.25
CA VAL A 614 10.93 12.84 -8.13
C VAL A 614 10.31 11.58 -7.52
N CYS A 615 9.35 10.98 -8.23
CA CYS A 615 8.81 9.65 -7.96
C CYS A 615 9.61 8.59 -8.75
N VAL A 616 9.93 7.45 -8.14
CA VAL A 616 10.62 6.33 -8.82
C VAL A 616 9.77 5.07 -8.75
N ASP A 617 9.53 4.41 -9.87
CA ASP A 617 9.00 3.04 -9.92
C ASP A 617 10.04 2.11 -10.57
N VAL A 618 10.12 0.85 -10.11
CA VAL A 618 11.14 -0.12 -10.56
C VAL A 618 10.50 -1.43 -11.03
N PHE A 619 10.78 -1.82 -12.27
CA PHE A 619 10.34 -3.05 -12.93
C PHE A 619 11.49 -4.07 -12.95
N ILE A 620 11.39 -5.07 -12.08
CA ILE A 620 12.43 -6.09 -11.84
C ILE A 620 12.13 -7.35 -12.67
N THR A 621 12.87 -7.51 -13.76
CA THR A 621 12.71 -8.58 -14.77
C THR A 621 13.85 -9.58 -14.66
N THR A 622 13.83 -10.40 -13.61
CA THR A 622 15.01 -11.19 -13.17
C THR A 622 14.79 -12.69 -13.14
N GLN A 623 15.88 -13.45 -13.27
CA GLN A 623 15.92 -14.91 -13.09
C GLN A 623 16.77 -15.34 -11.89
N THR A 624 17.29 -14.41 -11.08
CA THR A 624 18.22 -14.68 -9.96
C THR A 624 17.80 -13.98 -8.67
N TYR A 625 18.76 -13.63 -7.79
CA TYR A 625 18.56 -12.76 -6.62
C TYR A 625 19.06 -11.35 -6.99
N VAL A 626 18.34 -10.31 -6.57
CA VAL A 626 18.65 -8.89 -6.90
C VAL A 626 18.62 -7.94 -5.70
N ASP A 627 18.31 -8.46 -4.50
CA ASP A 627 18.21 -7.70 -3.26
C ASP A 627 17.12 -6.62 -3.25
N ILE A 628 15.86 -7.05 -3.40
CA ILE A 628 14.66 -6.19 -3.35
C ILE A 628 14.58 -5.42 -2.02
N ALA A 629 15.12 -5.96 -0.91
CA ALA A 629 15.20 -5.26 0.37
C ALA A 629 15.98 -3.93 0.30
N SER A 630 17.01 -3.85 -0.56
CA SER A 630 17.75 -2.62 -0.82
C SER A 630 17.09 -1.77 -1.91
N ILE A 631 16.72 -2.39 -3.05
CA ILE A 631 16.15 -1.70 -4.21
C ILE A 631 14.83 -0.98 -3.85
N SER A 632 13.96 -1.62 -3.07
CA SER A 632 12.62 -1.10 -2.76
C SER A 632 12.59 0.17 -1.89
N LEU A 633 13.73 0.57 -1.30
CA LEU A 633 13.81 1.73 -0.41
C LEU A 633 13.57 3.06 -1.14
N ILE A 634 14.04 3.17 -2.39
CA ILE A 634 13.85 4.37 -3.23
C ILE A 634 12.38 4.54 -3.64
N PRO A 635 11.71 3.58 -4.33
CA PRO A 635 10.29 3.68 -4.64
C PRO A 635 9.44 3.84 -3.37
N GLY A 636 9.74 3.07 -2.31
CA GLY A 636 9.01 3.16 -1.04
C GLY A 636 9.04 4.56 -0.39
N THR A 637 10.16 5.28 -0.48
CA THR A 637 10.28 6.64 0.06
C THR A 637 9.71 7.70 -0.89
N THR A 638 9.83 7.51 -2.21
CA THR A 638 9.41 8.50 -3.21
C THR A 638 7.93 8.40 -3.59
N GLY A 639 7.17 7.52 -2.93
CA GLY A 639 5.74 7.29 -3.20
C GLY A 639 5.47 6.39 -4.40
N GLY A 640 6.50 5.69 -4.92
CA GLY A 640 6.41 4.71 -6.00
C GLY A 640 6.22 3.26 -5.54
N GLN A 641 6.53 2.32 -6.43
CA GLN A 641 6.27 0.89 -6.35
C GLN A 641 7.41 0.04 -6.96
N VAL A 642 7.50 -1.21 -6.54
CA VAL A 642 8.26 -2.26 -7.24
C VAL A 642 7.28 -3.17 -8.00
N TYR A 643 7.63 -3.55 -9.21
CA TYR A 643 6.99 -4.60 -10.01
C TYR A 643 8.01 -5.74 -10.17
N TYR A 644 7.60 -7.00 -9.97
CA TYR A 644 8.52 -8.13 -9.88
C TYR A 644 8.07 -9.28 -10.77
N TYR A 645 8.96 -9.70 -11.67
CA TYR A 645 8.75 -10.77 -12.64
C TYR A 645 9.86 -11.80 -12.42
N TYR A 646 9.55 -12.87 -11.68
CA TYR A 646 10.52 -13.91 -11.33
C TYR A 646 9.94 -15.33 -11.45
N PRO A 647 10.66 -16.30 -12.04
CA PRO A 647 11.73 -16.05 -13.01
C PRO A 647 11.10 -15.37 -14.25
N PHE A 648 11.71 -14.29 -14.76
CA PHE A 648 11.21 -13.60 -15.94
C PHE A 648 11.27 -14.49 -17.19
N SER A 649 10.19 -14.53 -17.96
CA SER A 649 10.17 -15.09 -19.32
C SER A 649 9.69 -14.06 -20.34
N SER A 650 10.48 -13.88 -21.39
CA SER A 650 10.13 -13.11 -22.59
C SER A 650 9.00 -13.73 -23.45
N VAL A 651 8.43 -14.87 -23.04
CA VAL A 651 7.22 -15.47 -23.64
C VAL A 651 5.97 -15.13 -22.84
N SER A 652 5.96 -15.33 -21.52
CA SER A 652 4.77 -15.16 -20.68
C SER A 652 4.57 -13.74 -20.14
N ASP A 653 5.66 -13.07 -19.81
CA ASP A 653 5.62 -11.84 -19.00
C ASP A 653 5.52 -10.52 -19.78
N PRO A 654 5.87 -10.37 -21.09
CA PRO A 654 5.75 -9.08 -21.79
C PRO A 654 4.33 -8.51 -21.77
N ALA A 655 3.30 -9.36 -21.83
CA ALA A 655 1.91 -8.94 -21.73
C ALA A 655 1.58 -8.34 -20.36
N LYS A 656 2.15 -8.88 -19.27
CA LYS A 656 2.01 -8.29 -17.93
C LYS A 656 2.83 -7.01 -17.82
N LEU A 657 4.11 -7.02 -18.23
CA LEU A 657 4.99 -5.85 -18.18
C LEU A 657 4.40 -4.63 -18.89
N TYR A 658 3.81 -4.84 -20.08
CA TYR A 658 3.08 -3.79 -20.80
C TYR A 658 1.85 -3.29 -20.03
N ASN A 659 0.97 -4.18 -19.55
CA ASN A 659 -0.25 -3.75 -18.86
C ASN A 659 0.04 -3.08 -17.50
N ASP A 660 1.03 -3.56 -16.75
CA ASP A 660 1.47 -2.97 -15.49
C ASP A 660 2.10 -1.58 -15.71
N LEU A 661 2.93 -1.41 -16.76
CA LEU A 661 3.49 -0.11 -17.16
C LEU A 661 2.40 0.85 -17.68
N ARG A 662 1.45 0.34 -18.47
CA ARG A 662 0.32 1.13 -18.97
C ARG A 662 -0.56 1.59 -17.82
N TRP A 663 -0.92 0.71 -16.89
CA TRP A 663 -1.67 1.09 -15.70
C TRP A 663 -0.90 2.13 -14.87
N ASN A 664 0.42 1.94 -14.69
CA ASN A 664 1.29 2.87 -13.99
C ASN A 664 1.24 4.31 -14.53
N ILE A 665 1.13 4.51 -15.85
CA ILE A 665 1.06 5.87 -16.45
C ILE A 665 -0.37 6.39 -16.65
N THR A 666 -1.37 5.54 -16.93
CA THR A 666 -2.74 5.98 -17.25
C THR A 666 -3.66 6.12 -16.03
N ARG A 667 -3.38 5.43 -14.92
CA ARG A 667 -4.26 5.48 -13.75
C ARG A 667 -4.30 6.88 -13.11
N PRO A 668 -5.42 7.28 -12.46
CA PRO A 668 -5.53 8.58 -11.79
C PRO A 668 -4.39 8.78 -10.79
N GLN A 669 -3.57 9.80 -11.03
CA GLN A 669 -2.38 10.09 -10.23
C GLN A 669 -2.11 11.59 -10.11
N GLY A 670 -1.33 11.93 -9.08
CA GLY A 670 -0.97 13.27 -8.70
C GLY A 670 0.50 13.37 -8.27
N PHE A 671 1.10 14.52 -8.52
CA PHE A 671 2.49 14.83 -8.22
C PHE A 671 2.63 16.00 -7.26
N GLU A 672 3.83 16.22 -6.73
CA GLU A 672 4.16 17.30 -5.78
C GLU A 672 3.18 17.36 -4.58
N ALA A 673 2.73 16.20 -4.12
CA ALA A 673 1.56 16.09 -3.29
C ALA A 673 1.91 16.15 -1.80
N VAL A 674 1.02 16.74 -1.01
CA VAL A 674 1.12 16.80 0.44
C VAL A 674 -0.23 16.38 1.03
N LEU A 675 -0.21 15.30 1.81
CA LEU A 675 -1.38 14.76 2.50
C LEU A 675 -1.33 15.10 3.99
N ARG A 676 -2.47 15.52 4.54
CA ARG A 676 -2.62 15.75 5.99
C ARG A 676 -4.01 15.33 6.46
N VAL A 677 -4.05 14.52 7.51
CA VAL A 677 -5.29 14.24 8.26
C VAL A 677 -5.44 15.21 9.42
N ARG A 678 -6.68 15.67 9.64
CA ARG A 678 -7.12 16.40 10.84
C ARG A 678 -8.18 15.57 11.56
N CYS A 679 -8.22 15.68 12.88
CA CYS A 679 -9.20 15.03 13.74
C CYS A 679 -9.95 16.10 14.56
N SER A 680 -11.08 15.74 15.16
CA SER A 680 -11.74 16.56 16.17
C SER A 680 -11.01 16.51 17.51
N GLN A 681 -11.11 17.61 18.28
CA GLN A 681 -10.53 17.73 19.62
C GLN A 681 -10.88 16.52 20.50
N GLY A 682 -9.87 15.97 21.18
CA GLY A 682 -9.94 14.72 21.92
C GLY A 682 -9.30 13.54 21.20
N ILE A 683 -9.11 13.60 19.88
CA ILE A 683 -8.35 12.62 19.08
C ILE A 683 -7.19 13.32 18.34
N GLU A 684 -6.02 12.67 18.33
CA GLU A 684 -4.86 13.09 17.54
C GLU A 684 -4.41 11.98 16.58
N VAL A 685 -3.82 12.36 15.44
CA VAL A 685 -3.03 11.44 14.61
C VAL A 685 -1.78 11.05 15.38
N LYS A 686 -1.60 9.75 15.63
CA LYS A 686 -0.39 9.21 16.22
C LYS A 686 0.72 9.06 15.17
N GLU A 687 0.43 8.32 14.09
CA GLU A 687 1.45 7.93 13.12
C GLU A 687 0.87 7.47 11.78
N TYR A 688 1.46 7.96 10.68
CA TYR A 688 1.21 7.56 9.30
C TYR A 688 2.10 6.38 8.90
N HIS A 689 1.61 5.47 8.05
CA HIS A 689 2.37 4.35 7.47
C HIS A 689 1.96 4.11 6.00
N GLY A 690 2.93 3.87 5.12
CA GLY A 690 2.73 3.70 3.67
C GLY A 690 3.98 4.09 2.89
N ASN A 691 3.90 4.14 1.55
CA ASN A 691 4.99 4.64 0.70
C ASN A 691 4.92 6.17 0.58
N PHE A 692 5.83 6.87 1.25
CA PHE A 692 5.95 8.33 1.25
C PHE A 692 7.27 8.81 1.87
N CYS A 693 7.56 10.11 1.73
CA CYS A 693 8.55 10.80 2.54
C CYS A 693 7.84 11.56 3.69
N LYS A 694 8.55 11.79 4.79
CA LYS A 694 7.99 12.46 5.98
C LYS A 694 9.01 13.42 6.56
N ARG A 695 8.99 14.68 6.09
CA ARG A 695 9.87 15.74 6.58
C ARG A 695 9.33 16.42 7.84
N VAL A 696 8.00 16.42 8.03
CA VAL A 696 7.30 17.05 9.17
C VAL A 696 6.46 15.99 9.90
N PRO A 697 6.31 16.03 11.25
CA PRO A 697 5.54 15.02 11.97
C PRO A 697 4.07 14.88 11.54
N THR A 698 3.43 16.00 11.13
CA THR A 698 1.98 16.09 10.88
C THR A 698 1.55 15.85 9.43
N ASP A 699 2.48 16.00 8.47
CA ASP A 699 2.20 16.13 7.04
C ASP A 699 3.03 15.08 6.27
N VAL A 700 2.49 14.56 5.18
CA VAL A 700 3.05 13.44 4.41
C VAL A 700 3.40 13.91 3.01
N ASP A 701 4.68 13.80 2.65
CA ASP A 701 5.25 14.24 1.38
C ASP A 701 5.18 13.12 0.34
N LEU A 702 4.55 13.39 -0.80
CA LEU A 702 4.19 12.42 -1.83
C LEU A 702 4.64 12.93 -3.22
N PRO A 703 5.89 12.68 -3.64
CA PRO A 703 6.39 13.07 -4.95
C PRO A 703 5.50 12.56 -6.09
N GLY A 704 5.00 11.33 -5.95
CA GLY A 704 3.84 10.81 -6.67
C GLY A 704 2.88 10.06 -5.74
N ILE A 705 1.59 10.11 -6.05
CA ILE A 705 0.51 9.31 -5.45
C ILE A 705 -0.49 8.94 -6.54
N ASP A 706 -1.14 7.78 -6.44
CA ASP A 706 -2.10 7.27 -7.42
C ASP A 706 -3.28 6.54 -6.77
N SER A 707 -4.22 6.11 -7.62
CA SER A 707 -5.48 5.44 -7.24
C SER A 707 -5.33 4.22 -6.34
N ASP A 708 -4.18 3.57 -6.38
CA ASP A 708 -3.99 2.23 -5.79
C ASP A 708 -3.38 2.33 -4.37
N LYS A 709 -2.83 3.50 -4.02
CA LYS A 709 -2.02 3.74 -2.83
C LYS A 709 -2.87 4.14 -1.63
N THR A 710 -2.84 3.29 -0.60
CA THR A 710 -3.53 3.47 0.68
C THR A 710 -2.54 3.74 1.82
N ILE A 711 -2.74 4.84 2.53
CA ILE A 711 -1.98 5.25 3.71
C ILE A 711 -2.75 4.87 4.98
N MET A 712 -2.09 4.21 5.92
CA MET A 712 -2.65 3.93 7.25
C MET A 712 -2.33 5.07 8.21
N VAL A 713 -3.35 5.61 8.87
CA VAL A 713 -3.25 6.70 9.84
C VAL A 713 -3.72 6.18 11.19
N THR A 714 -2.77 5.91 12.09
CA THR A 714 -3.09 5.45 13.45
C THR A 714 -3.50 6.62 14.33
N LEU A 715 -4.49 6.41 15.19
CA LEU A 715 -5.09 7.44 16.03
C LEU A 715 -4.78 7.18 17.51
N LYS A 716 -4.82 8.24 18.32
CA LYS A 716 -4.76 8.18 19.79
C LYS A 716 -5.73 9.17 20.41
N HIS A 717 -6.13 8.93 21.65
CA HIS A 717 -6.77 9.96 22.45
C HIS A 717 -5.75 11.04 22.85
N ASP A 718 -6.27 12.26 22.93
CA ASP A 718 -5.67 13.45 23.53
C ASP A 718 -6.50 13.92 24.74
N ASP A 719 -7.83 13.78 24.64
CA ASP A 719 -8.81 14.06 25.71
C ASP A 719 -10.00 13.07 25.62
N LYS A 720 -10.95 13.19 26.54
CA LYS A 720 -12.22 12.45 26.54
C LYS A 720 -13.21 13.08 25.55
N LEU A 721 -14.02 12.24 24.92
CA LEU A 721 -15.14 12.66 24.08
C LEU A 721 -16.46 12.52 24.83
N GLN A 722 -17.49 13.26 24.38
CA GLN A 722 -18.83 13.16 24.93
C GLN A 722 -19.62 12.03 24.24
N ASP A 723 -20.29 11.20 25.04
CA ASP A 723 -21.13 10.11 24.53
C ASP A 723 -22.27 10.67 23.67
N GLY A 724 -22.47 10.11 22.47
CA GLY A 724 -23.44 10.60 21.48
C GLY A 724 -23.08 11.90 20.75
N SER A 725 -21.91 12.52 20.98
CA SER A 725 -21.41 13.58 20.09
C SER A 725 -20.91 13.00 18.76
N GLU A 726 -20.58 13.82 17.78
CA GLU A 726 -19.80 13.38 16.62
C GLU A 726 -18.31 13.71 16.79
N CYS A 727 -17.44 12.84 16.28
CA CYS A 727 -16.01 13.07 16.06
C CYS A 727 -15.73 13.01 14.55
N ALA A 728 -15.13 14.06 14.01
CA ALA A 728 -14.88 14.20 12.58
C ALA A 728 -13.39 14.06 12.22
N PHE A 729 -13.15 13.46 11.08
CA PHE A 729 -11.84 13.24 10.45
C PHE A 729 -11.84 13.90 9.08
N GLN A 730 -10.75 14.56 8.70
CA GLN A 730 -10.63 15.17 7.38
C GLN A 730 -9.24 14.92 6.80
N CYS A 731 -9.18 14.15 5.73
CA CYS A 731 -8.02 14.09 4.86
C CYS A 731 -8.07 15.27 3.88
N ALA A 732 -6.97 16.00 3.75
CA ALA A 732 -6.75 16.92 2.64
C ALA A 732 -5.48 16.52 1.90
N LEU A 733 -5.60 16.32 0.59
CA LEU A 733 -4.50 16.07 -0.35
C LEU A 733 -4.36 17.29 -1.26
N LEU A 734 -3.33 18.11 -1.03
CA LEU A 734 -2.89 19.13 -2.00
C LEU A 734 -2.02 18.43 -3.03
N TYR A 735 -2.30 18.55 -4.33
CA TYR A 735 -1.51 17.89 -5.39
C TYR A 735 -1.56 18.61 -6.74
N THR A 736 -0.66 18.22 -7.64
CA THR A 736 -0.62 18.64 -9.05
C THR A 736 -1.14 17.49 -9.91
N THR A 737 -2.16 17.70 -10.74
CA THR A 737 -2.69 16.69 -11.67
C THR A 737 -1.71 16.39 -12.80
N VAL A 738 -1.89 15.27 -13.52
CA VAL A 738 -1.12 14.95 -14.75
C VAL A 738 -1.23 16.03 -15.85
N TYR A 739 -2.28 16.85 -15.83
CA TYR A 739 -2.47 17.99 -16.73
C TYR A 739 -1.81 19.29 -16.23
N GLY A 740 -1.15 19.22 -15.06
CA GLY A 740 -0.48 20.31 -14.38
C GLY A 740 -1.44 21.39 -13.89
N GLN A 741 -2.54 20.98 -13.24
CA GLN A 741 -3.43 21.84 -12.43
C GLN A 741 -3.17 21.57 -10.94
N ARG A 742 -3.12 22.60 -10.09
CA ARG A 742 -3.03 22.43 -8.63
C ARG A 742 -4.43 22.26 -8.03
N ARG A 743 -4.65 21.18 -7.28
CA ARG A 743 -5.93 20.76 -6.70
C ARG A 743 -5.78 20.47 -5.21
N ILE A 744 -6.86 20.64 -4.45
CA ILE A 744 -6.96 20.18 -3.06
C ILE A 744 -8.16 19.24 -2.96
N ARG A 745 -7.92 17.93 -2.95
CA ARG A 745 -8.98 16.95 -2.66
C ARG A 745 -9.20 16.87 -1.15
N VAL A 746 -10.45 17.00 -0.72
CA VAL A 746 -10.84 16.93 0.69
C VAL A 746 -11.86 15.81 0.86
N SER A 747 -11.60 14.91 1.80
CA SER A 747 -12.51 13.84 2.21
C SER A 747 -12.75 13.92 3.71
N THR A 748 -14.01 14.12 4.11
CA THR A 748 -14.43 14.32 5.51
C THR A 748 -15.36 13.20 5.95
N LEU A 749 -15.05 12.55 7.08
CA LEU A 749 -15.81 11.47 7.70
C LEU A 749 -16.20 11.90 9.12
N SER A 750 -17.49 11.97 9.43
CA SER A 750 -17.98 12.18 10.79
C SER A 750 -18.62 10.92 11.35
N LEU A 751 -18.22 10.51 12.55
CA LEU A 751 -18.64 9.29 13.24
C LEU A 751 -19.19 9.63 14.64
N PRO A 752 -20.27 8.98 15.09
CA PRO A 752 -20.76 9.18 16.46
C PRO A 752 -19.81 8.59 17.51
N CYS A 753 -19.74 9.21 18.67
CA CYS A 753 -18.99 8.77 19.83
C CYS A 753 -19.82 7.79 20.68
N THR A 754 -19.20 6.76 21.24
CA THR A 754 -19.87 5.82 22.17
C THR A 754 -19.06 5.53 23.44
N SER A 755 -19.76 5.47 24.58
CA SER A 755 -19.26 4.94 25.85
C SER A 755 -19.39 3.41 25.96
N ASN A 756 -20.15 2.76 25.07
CA ASN A 756 -20.54 1.36 25.19
C ASN A 756 -19.64 0.43 24.36
N LEU A 757 -18.85 -0.40 25.05
CA LEU A 757 -17.91 -1.36 24.47
C LEU A 757 -18.60 -2.36 23.52
N THR A 758 -19.87 -2.72 23.75
CA THR A 758 -20.64 -3.61 22.86
C THR A 758 -20.94 -2.96 21.51
N ASN A 759 -21.10 -1.64 21.47
CA ASN A 759 -21.33 -0.94 20.21
C ASN A 759 -20.05 -0.83 19.37
N LEU A 760 -18.87 -0.75 20.00
CA LEU A 760 -17.58 -0.81 19.29
C LEU A 760 -17.44 -2.13 18.51
N PHE A 761 -17.78 -3.27 19.12
CA PHE A 761 -17.75 -4.57 18.44
C PHE A 761 -18.82 -4.74 17.35
N ARG A 762 -19.92 -3.99 17.41
CA ARG A 762 -20.94 -3.94 16.34
C ARG A 762 -20.53 -3.04 15.17
N ALA A 763 -19.74 -2.01 15.45
CA ALA A 763 -19.28 -1.01 14.47
C ALA A 763 -17.86 -1.28 13.94
N ALA A 764 -17.27 -2.43 14.26
CA ALA A 764 -15.93 -2.82 13.82
C ALA A 764 -15.91 -3.17 12.32
N ASP A 765 -15.01 -2.57 11.55
CA ASP A 765 -14.76 -2.92 10.14
C ASP A 765 -13.62 -3.94 10.09
N LEU A 766 -13.98 -5.22 9.84
CA LEU A 766 -13.04 -6.34 9.86
C LEU A 766 -11.91 -6.18 8.85
N ASP A 767 -12.24 -5.85 7.61
CA ASP A 767 -11.25 -5.74 6.53
C ASP A 767 -10.26 -4.62 6.85
N THR A 768 -10.74 -3.49 7.38
CA THR A 768 -9.89 -2.35 7.80
C THR A 768 -9.03 -2.70 9.02
N LEU A 769 -9.58 -3.37 10.04
CA LEU A 769 -8.82 -3.87 11.21
C LEU A 769 -7.73 -4.87 10.82
N PHE A 770 -8.07 -5.79 9.92
CA PHE A 770 -7.14 -6.78 9.40
C PHE A 770 -6.02 -6.13 8.58
N VAL A 771 -6.36 -5.25 7.63
CA VAL A 771 -5.36 -4.59 6.77
C VAL A 771 -4.48 -3.61 7.57
N CYS A 772 -4.98 -3.01 8.65
CA CYS A 772 -4.14 -2.30 9.62
C CYS A 772 -3.13 -3.23 10.30
N SER A 773 -3.57 -4.40 10.75
CA SER A 773 -2.71 -5.41 11.39
C SER A 773 -1.66 -5.96 10.41
N LEU A 774 -2.07 -6.23 9.17
CA LEU A 774 -1.22 -6.65 8.05
C LEU A 774 -0.11 -5.63 7.74
N LYS A 775 -0.45 -4.33 7.65
CA LYS A 775 0.53 -3.25 7.43
C LYS A 775 1.51 -3.13 8.60
N GLN A 776 1.06 -3.30 9.85
CA GLN A 776 1.97 -3.35 11.01
C GLN A 776 2.90 -4.58 10.98
N VAL A 777 2.41 -5.73 10.54
CA VAL A 777 3.20 -6.96 10.37
C VAL A 777 4.32 -6.75 9.36
N ALA A 778 4.01 -6.24 8.17
CA ALA A 778 5.01 -5.99 7.13
C ALA A 778 6.13 -5.05 7.62
N ASN A 779 5.77 -3.97 8.32
CA ASN A 779 6.74 -3.03 8.89
C ASN A 779 7.63 -3.65 9.99
N LYS A 780 7.16 -4.67 10.71
CA LYS A 780 7.93 -5.37 11.76
C LYS A 780 8.89 -6.42 11.20
N ILE A 781 8.55 -7.10 10.09
CA ILE A 781 9.31 -8.25 9.56
C ILE A 781 10.82 -7.98 9.40
N PRO A 782 11.29 -6.83 8.87
CA PRO A 782 12.72 -6.52 8.79
C PRO A 782 13.45 -6.32 10.14
N SER A 783 12.73 -6.31 11.27
CA SER A 783 13.24 -5.91 12.59
C SER A 783 12.93 -6.89 13.74
N THR A 784 12.23 -7.99 13.47
CA THR A 784 11.76 -8.93 14.49
C THR A 784 11.68 -10.35 13.91
N PRO A 785 12.13 -11.40 14.62
CA PRO A 785 12.02 -12.79 14.16
C PRO A 785 10.58 -13.21 13.83
N LEU A 786 10.36 -13.89 12.70
CA LEU A 786 9.02 -14.19 12.17
C LEU A 786 8.10 -14.90 13.16
N LEU A 787 8.61 -15.88 13.93
CA LEU A 787 7.85 -16.61 14.95
C LEU A 787 7.28 -15.69 16.04
N GLN A 788 8.03 -14.66 16.45
CA GLN A 788 7.54 -13.67 17.42
C GLN A 788 6.44 -12.79 16.83
N ILE A 789 6.48 -12.54 15.52
CA ILE A 789 5.41 -11.78 14.83
C ILE A 789 4.16 -12.66 14.68
N GLN A 790 4.29 -13.94 14.29
CA GLN A 790 3.18 -14.89 14.26
C GLN A 790 2.49 -14.99 15.64
N GLU A 791 3.26 -15.08 16.73
CA GLU A 791 2.71 -15.08 18.09
C GLU A 791 2.04 -13.75 18.46
N GLN A 792 2.60 -12.60 18.07
CA GLN A 792 1.99 -11.28 18.30
C GLN A 792 0.63 -11.16 17.59
N VAL A 793 0.55 -11.52 16.30
CA VAL A 793 -0.71 -11.47 15.51
C VAL A 793 -1.76 -12.41 16.11
N THR A 794 -1.35 -13.63 16.47
CA THR A 794 -2.23 -14.61 17.13
C THR A 794 -2.73 -14.09 18.48
N ASN A 795 -1.88 -13.43 19.27
CA ASN A 795 -2.28 -12.81 20.53
C ASN A 795 -3.22 -11.61 20.35
N ILE A 796 -3.10 -10.81 19.28
CA ILE A 796 -4.06 -9.75 18.97
C ILE A 796 -5.45 -10.35 18.70
N CYS A 797 -5.55 -11.42 17.89
CA CYS A 797 -6.79 -12.14 17.67
C CYS A 797 -7.37 -12.70 18.99
N ILE A 798 -6.55 -13.36 19.82
CA ILE A 798 -6.97 -13.86 21.14
C ILE A 798 -7.50 -12.73 22.03
N ASN A 799 -6.81 -11.59 22.07
CA ASN A 799 -7.16 -10.49 22.98
C ASN A 799 -8.47 -9.79 22.56
N ASN A 800 -8.71 -9.58 21.26
CA ASN A 800 -9.99 -9.04 20.75
C ASN A 800 -11.18 -9.93 21.11
N LEU A 801 -11.04 -11.24 20.90
CA LEU A 801 -12.11 -12.21 21.21
C LEU A 801 -12.29 -12.39 22.73
N LEU A 802 -11.20 -12.33 23.51
CA LEU A 802 -11.24 -12.34 24.97
C LEU A 802 -11.94 -11.09 25.54
N ALA A 803 -11.73 -9.91 24.96
CA ALA A 803 -12.40 -8.68 25.36
C ALA A 803 -13.92 -8.77 25.13
N TYR A 804 -14.35 -9.19 23.93
CA TYR A 804 -15.77 -9.44 23.65
C TYR A 804 -16.38 -10.47 24.62
N ARG A 805 -15.66 -11.58 24.88
CA ARG A 805 -16.10 -12.64 25.80
C ARG A 805 -16.16 -12.19 27.27
N LYS A 806 -15.35 -11.21 27.68
CA LYS A 806 -15.37 -10.66 29.05
C LYS A 806 -16.42 -9.57 29.26
N PHE A 807 -16.73 -8.78 28.23
CA PHE A 807 -17.51 -7.54 28.39
C PHE A 807 -18.84 -7.48 27.62
N CYS A 808 -19.09 -8.36 26.64
CA CYS A 808 -20.28 -8.30 25.78
C CYS A 808 -21.19 -9.54 25.84
N THR A 809 -20.71 -10.70 26.29
CA THR A 809 -21.50 -11.95 26.28
C THR A 809 -22.12 -12.26 27.65
N THR A 810 -23.44 -12.33 27.73
CA THR A 810 -24.19 -12.70 28.95
C THR A 810 -24.20 -14.21 29.18
N SER A 811 -23.68 -14.67 30.32
CA SER A 811 -23.93 -16.00 30.93
C SER A 811 -23.95 -17.22 30.00
N THR A 812 -23.10 -17.25 28.97
CA THR A 812 -22.90 -18.42 28.09
C THR A 812 -21.95 -19.43 28.74
N SER A 813 -22.12 -20.72 28.45
CA SER A 813 -21.30 -21.76 29.07
C SER A 813 -19.82 -21.65 28.65
N SER A 814 -18.91 -22.08 29.53
CA SER A 814 -17.45 -21.92 29.31
C SER A 814 -16.91 -22.72 28.11
N GLY A 815 -17.61 -23.77 27.69
CA GLY A 815 -17.29 -24.57 26.50
C GLY A 815 -17.87 -24.04 25.17
N GLN A 816 -18.62 -22.93 25.18
CA GLN A 816 -19.07 -22.28 23.95
C GLN A 816 -18.05 -21.26 23.46
N PHE A 817 -17.58 -21.40 22.22
CA PHE A 817 -16.77 -20.39 21.56
C PHE A 817 -17.67 -19.37 20.86
N VAL A 818 -17.83 -18.19 21.46
CA VAL A 818 -18.74 -17.14 20.98
C VAL A 818 -17.93 -16.01 20.34
N LEU A 819 -18.26 -15.67 19.10
CA LEU A 819 -17.62 -14.63 18.30
C LEU A 819 -18.52 -13.38 18.19
N PRO A 820 -17.96 -12.17 17.99
CA PRO A 820 -18.71 -11.02 17.51
C PRO A 820 -19.02 -11.19 16.03
N GLU A 821 -20.25 -10.92 15.59
CA GLU A 821 -20.69 -11.09 14.20
C GLU A 821 -19.78 -10.34 13.20
N ALA A 822 -19.45 -9.08 13.51
CA ALA A 822 -18.56 -8.25 12.69
C ALA A 822 -17.13 -8.80 12.58
N LEU A 823 -16.68 -9.65 13.51
CA LEU A 823 -15.32 -10.22 13.54
C LEU A 823 -15.32 -11.75 13.37
N LYS A 824 -16.41 -12.36 12.89
CA LYS A 824 -16.54 -13.83 12.79
C LYS A 824 -15.47 -14.51 11.92
N LEU A 825 -14.94 -13.79 10.92
CA LEU A 825 -13.84 -14.26 10.06
C LEU A 825 -12.44 -13.83 10.53
N LEU A 826 -12.31 -13.06 11.62
CA LEU A 826 -11.00 -12.66 12.17
C LEU A 826 -10.07 -13.86 12.47
N PRO A 827 -10.55 -15.01 12.99
CA PRO A 827 -9.74 -16.22 13.11
C PRO A 827 -9.19 -16.73 11.76
N LEU A 828 -10.00 -16.72 10.70
CA LEU A 828 -9.61 -17.19 9.37
C LEU A 828 -8.56 -16.26 8.75
N TYR A 829 -8.80 -14.95 8.79
CA TYR A 829 -7.87 -13.93 8.32
C TYR A 829 -6.54 -13.96 9.08
N THR A 830 -6.58 -14.24 10.39
CA THR A 830 -5.39 -14.42 11.24
C THR A 830 -4.56 -15.64 10.79
N LEU A 831 -5.21 -16.79 10.56
CA LEU A 831 -4.54 -18.00 10.09
C LEU A 831 -3.94 -17.82 8.70
N ALA A 832 -4.70 -17.22 7.77
CA ALA A 832 -4.26 -16.88 6.43
C ALA A 832 -2.98 -16.01 6.46
N LEU A 833 -2.95 -14.98 7.31
CA LEU A 833 -1.77 -14.13 7.49
C LEU A 833 -0.56 -14.90 8.02
N THR A 834 -0.72 -15.83 8.98
CA THR A 834 0.42 -16.66 9.43
C THR A 834 0.94 -17.64 8.37
N LYS A 835 0.12 -18.02 7.39
CA LYS A 835 0.51 -18.88 6.25
C LYS A 835 1.04 -18.08 5.04
N SER A 836 0.77 -16.78 4.95
CA SER A 836 1.16 -15.91 3.83
C SER A 836 2.68 -15.78 3.63
N THR A 837 3.11 -15.42 2.41
CA THR A 837 4.51 -15.28 1.99
C THR A 837 5.37 -14.47 2.97
N GLY A 838 4.82 -13.39 3.54
CA GLY A 838 5.52 -12.55 4.51
C GLY A 838 5.93 -13.28 5.80
N LEU A 839 5.02 -14.10 6.36
CA LEU A 839 5.20 -14.73 7.67
C LEU A 839 5.54 -16.23 7.63
N HIS A 840 5.33 -16.94 6.51
CA HIS A 840 5.80 -18.31 6.39
C HIS A 840 7.34 -18.37 6.54
N ILE A 841 7.87 -19.51 6.98
CA ILE A 841 9.28 -19.62 7.42
C ILE A 841 10.25 -19.78 6.23
N ASP A 842 9.80 -20.42 5.14
CA ASP A 842 10.58 -20.69 3.94
C ASP A 842 10.63 -19.49 2.95
N GLY A 843 10.86 -19.75 1.65
CA GLY A 843 10.76 -18.77 0.57
C GLY A 843 11.98 -17.86 0.40
N ARG A 844 12.11 -17.23 -0.78
CA ARG A 844 13.23 -16.35 -1.09
C ARG A 844 13.13 -15.04 -0.32
N ILE A 845 14.30 -14.39 -0.15
CA ILE A 845 14.41 -13.08 0.52
C ILE A 845 13.75 -12.00 -0.34
N ASP A 846 13.95 -12.04 -1.67
CA ASP A 846 13.32 -11.12 -2.61
C ASP A 846 11.79 -11.24 -2.62
N ASP A 847 11.24 -12.46 -2.68
CA ASP A 847 9.77 -12.67 -2.69
C ASP A 847 9.10 -12.12 -1.42
N ARG A 848 9.75 -12.30 -0.26
CA ARG A 848 9.30 -11.72 1.02
C ARG A 848 9.45 -10.19 1.04
N SER A 849 10.54 -9.65 0.49
CA SER A 849 10.77 -8.21 0.40
C SER A 849 9.77 -7.52 -0.53
N PHE A 850 9.42 -8.18 -1.64
CA PHE A 850 8.37 -7.75 -2.57
C PHE A 850 6.99 -7.76 -1.90
N TRP A 851 6.65 -8.82 -1.15
CA TRP A 851 5.41 -8.87 -0.37
C TRP A 851 5.31 -7.72 0.65
N ILE A 852 6.41 -7.41 1.35
CA ILE A 852 6.47 -6.26 2.28
C ILE A 852 6.24 -4.94 1.52
N ASN A 853 6.84 -4.77 0.33
CA ASN A 853 6.69 -3.57 -0.49
C ASN A 853 5.28 -3.38 -1.07
N ILE A 854 4.60 -4.47 -1.46
CA ILE A 854 3.17 -4.41 -1.82
C ILE A 854 2.34 -4.01 -0.60
N VAL A 855 2.54 -4.69 0.53
CA VAL A 855 1.68 -4.54 1.71
C VAL A 855 1.70 -3.11 2.27
N SER A 856 2.81 -2.38 2.18
CA SER A 856 2.86 -0.98 2.64
C SER A 856 1.81 -0.09 1.95
N HIS A 857 1.61 -0.24 0.63
CA HIS A 857 0.75 0.67 -0.15
C HIS A 857 -0.58 0.08 -0.62
N ILE A 858 -0.76 -1.25 -0.64
CA ILE A 858 -1.95 -1.93 -1.19
C ILE A 858 -3.28 -1.45 -0.58
N SER A 859 -4.34 -1.48 -1.39
CA SER A 859 -5.74 -1.19 -1.04
C SER A 859 -6.36 -2.25 -0.13
N ILE A 860 -7.49 -1.93 0.51
CA ILE A 860 -8.17 -2.83 1.45
C ILE A 860 -8.64 -4.14 0.78
N PRO A 861 -9.43 -4.15 -0.32
CA PRO A 861 -9.92 -5.39 -0.90
C PRO A 861 -8.81 -6.24 -1.53
N SER A 862 -7.83 -5.62 -2.20
CA SER A 862 -6.69 -6.33 -2.76
C SER A 862 -5.80 -6.93 -1.66
N ALA A 863 -5.67 -6.28 -0.50
CA ALA A 863 -4.93 -6.81 0.64
C ALA A 863 -5.59 -8.02 1.31
N VAL A 864 -6.93 -8.09 1.30
CA VAL A 864 -7.64 -9.31 1.70
C VAL A 864 -7.36 -10.42 0.69
N CYS A 865 -7.51 -10.15 -0.62
CA CYS A 865 -7.27 -11.17 -1.66
C CYS A 865 -5.82 -11.69 -1.71
N LEU A 866 -4.83 -10.82 -1.46
CA LEU A 866 -3.40 -11.18 -1.40
C LEU A 866 -3.08 -12.23 -0.31
N VAL A 867 -3.90 -12.30 0.75
CA VAL A 867 -3.70 -13.20 1.89
C VAL A 867 -4.74 -14.33 1.92
N LEU A 868 -5.95 -14.06 1.44
CA LEU A 868 -7.07 -14.98 1.31
C LEU A 868 -7.52 -15.02 -0.17
N PRO A 869 -6.87 -15.86 -1.01
CA PRO A 869 -7.14 -15.93 -2.44
C PRO A 869 -8.54 -16.47 -2.76
N ARG A 870 -9.00 -16.27 -4.00
CA ARG A 870 -10.26 -16.86 -4.50
C ARG A 870 -9.95 -18.13 -5.30
N MET A 871 -10.56 -19.27 -4.94
CA MET A 871 -10.51 -20.51 -5.73
C MET A 871 -11.83 -20.72 -6.48
N ILE A 872 -11.76 -21.09 -7.75
CA ILE A 872 -12.88 -21.20 -8.69
C ILE A 872 -12.72 -22.50 -9.49
N ALA A 873 -13.81 -23.26 -9.68
CA ALA A 873 -13.81 -24.41 -10.58
C ALA A 873 -13.85 -23.94 -12.05
N VAL A 874 -12.95 -24.48 -12.88
CA VAL A 874 -12.79 -24.10 -14.29
C VAL A 874 -13.32 -25.17 -15.25
N HIS A 875 -13.25 -26.44 -14.84
CA HIS A 875 -13.63 -27.60 -15.65
C HIS A 875 -15.14 -27.68 -15.94
N ASN A 876 -15.99 -27.05 -15.13
CA ASN A 876 -17.44 -27.07 -15.22
C ASN A 876 -18.07 -25.74 -15.67
N LEU A 877 -17.28 -24.74 -16.11
CA LEU A 877 -17.76 -23.40 -16.49
C LEU A 877 -18.88 -23.41 -17.55
N ASP A 878 -18.97 -24.45 -18.38
CA ASP A 878 -20.04 -24.54 -19.36
C ASP A 878 -21.41 -24.93 -18.80
N LEU A 879 -21.48 -25.46 -17.57
CA LEU A 879 -22.72 -25.92 -16.92
C LEU A 879 -23.45 -24.81 -16.13
N GLU A 880 -22.76 -23.71 -15.78
CA GLU A 880 -23.36 -22.60 -15.02
C GLU A 880 -24.02 -21.56 -15.94
N GLU A 881 -25.18 -21.88 -16.52
CA GLU A 881 -25.86 -20.99 -17.49
C GLU A 881 -27.00 -20.12 -16.93
N GLU A 882 -27.50 -20.37 -15.70
CA GLU A 882 -28.72 -19.69 -15.19
C GLU A 882 -28.48 -18.50 -14.24
N GLY A 883 -27.24 -18.22 -13.84
CA GLY A 883 -26.95 -17.18 -12.83
C GLY A 883 -26.80 -15.74 -13.36
N GLY A 884 -26.41 -15.56 -14.63
CA GLY A 884 -26.08 -14.24 -15.20
C GLY A 884 -24.77 -13.60 -14.70
N PHE A 885 -24.07 -14.22 -13.74
CA PHE A 885 -22.79 -13.77 -13.20
C PHE A 885 -21.61 -14.17 -14.11
N VAL A 886 -20.58 -13.32 -14.18
CA VAL A 886 -19.39 -13.56 -15.04
C VAL A 886 -18.28 -14.32 -14.31
N ILE A 887 -18.26 -14.30 -12.97
CA ILE A 887 -17.36 -15.08 -12.12
C ILE A 887 -18.22 -16.08 -11.33
N PRO A 888 -17.91 -17.39 -11.35
CA PRO A 888 -18.63 -18.41 -10.57
C PRO A 888 -18.44 -18.26 -9.05
N PRO A 889 -19.24 -18.97 -8.24
CA PRO A 889 -19.05 -19.05 -6.80
C PRO A 889 -17.64 -19.53 -6.40
N THR A 890 -17.06 -18.90 -5.38
CA THR A 890 -15.73 -19.27 -4.86
C THR A 890 -15.82 -20.50 -3.95
N LEU A 891 -14.92 -21.46 -4.16
CA LEU A 891 -14.76 -22.64 -3.32
C LEU A 891 -13.96 -22.32 -2.04
N PRO A 892 -14.20 -23.05 -0.92
CA PRO A 892 -13.37 -22.97 0.27
C PRO A 892 -11.93 -23.40 0.00
N LEU A 893 -10.97 -22.85 0.76
CA LEU A 893 -9.54 -23.01 0.52
C LEU A 893 -8.99 -24.27 1.21
N SER A 894 -9.51 -25.43 0.81
CA SER A 894 -9.12 -26.75 1.30
C SER A 894 -9.05 -27.77 0.17
N SER A 895 -8.11 -28.71 0.27
CA SER A 895 -7.96 -29.83 -0.67
C SER A 895 -9.15 -30.79 -0.69
N GLU A 896 -10.05 -30.74 0.30
CA GLU A 896 -11.35 -31.44 0.26
C GLU A 896 -12.22 -31.04 -0.95
N TYR A 897 -11.98 -29.86 -1.54
CA TYR A 897 -12.71 -29.35 -2.70
C TYR A 897 -11.95 -29.52 -4.04
N VAL A 898 -10.78 -30.18 -4.04
CA VAL A 898 -9.89 -30.33 -5.21
C VAL A 898 -9.83 -31.79 -5.68
N SER A 899 -10.53 -32.09 -6.78
CA SER A 899 -10.53 -33.41 -7.42
C SER A 899 -9.38 -33.58 -8.42
N GLU A 900 -8.90 -34.81 -8.58
CA GLU A 900 -7.97 -35.19 -9.67
C GLU A 900 -8.62 -35.14 -11.06
N GLU A 901 -9.95 -35.17 -11.14
CA GLU A 901 -10.71 -35.05 -12.40
C GLU A 901 -10.98 -33.58 -12.77
N GLY A 902 -10.60 -32.63 -11.90
CA GLY A 902 -10.95 -31.21 -12.02
C GLY A 902 -9.81 -30.27 -12.42
N ILE A 903 -10.19 -29.12 -12.96
CA ILE A 903 -9.33 -27.94 -13.17
C ILE A 903 -9.83 -26.80 -12.29
N TYR A 904 -8.91 -26.08 -11.63
CA TYR A 904 -9.21 -25.04 -10.65
C TYR A 904 -8.31 -23.81 -10.86
N LEU A 905 -8.89 -22.62 -10.85
CA LEU A 905 -8.17 -21.34 -10.81
C LEU A 905 -8.13 -20.82 -9.37
N LEU A 906 -6.94 -20.55 -8.85
CA LEU A 906 -6.73 -19.85 -7.58
C LEU A 906 -6.01 -18.52 -7.86
N GLU A 907 -6.58 -17.40 -7.43
CA GLU A 907 -6.03 -16.06 -7.71
C GLU A 907 -5.99 -15.16 -6.46
N ASN A 908 -4.95 -14.31 -6.39
CA ASN A 908 -4.62 -13.47 -5.23
C ASN A 908 -4.56 -11.96 -5.56
N GLY A 909 -5.12 -11.54 -6.70
CA GLY A 909 -5.01 -10.18 -7.24
C GLY A 909 -3.71 -9.85 -7.99
N VAL A 910 -2.69 -10.70 -7.94
CA VAL A 910 -1.37 -10.50 -8.60
C VAL A 910 -1.06 -11.64 -9.57
N ASP A 911 -1.23 -12.87 -9.10
CA ASP A 911 -0.99 -14.13 -9.81
C ASP A 911 -2.30 -14.95 -9.89
N GLY A 912 -2.38 -15.82 -10.91
CA GLY A 912 -3.41 -16.84 -11.06
C GLY A 912 -2.79 -18.21 -11.30
N LEU A 913 -2.98 -19.12 -10.35
CA LEU A 913 -2.51 -20.50 -10.39
C LEU A 913 -3.64 -21.39 -10.91
N ILE A 914 -3.43 -22.07 -12.05
CA ILE A 914 -4.40 -22.97 -12.66
C ILE A 914 -3.95 -24.40 -12.38
N TYR A 915 -4.52 -25.03 -11.36
CA TYR A 915 -4.28 -26.44 -11.06
C TYR A 915 -5.04 -27.34 -12.03
N ILE A 916 -4.33 -28.32 -12.57
CA ILE A 916 -4.86 -29.38 -13.44
C ILE A 916 -4.69 -30.69 -12.67
N GLY A 917 -5.80 -31.39 -12.43
CA GLY A 917 -5.77 -32.73 -11.84
C GLY A 917 -5.24 -33.80 -12.81
N SER A 918 -4.75 -34.91 -12.26
CA SER A 918 -4.09 -35.97 -13.05
C SER A 918 -5.03 -36.87 -13.87
N LEU A 919 -6.35 -36.76 -13.67
CA LEU A 919 -7.40 -37.57 -14.30
C LEU A 919 -8.41 -36.72 -15.11
N VAL A 920 -8.08 -35.46 -15.40
CA VAL A 920 -8.89 -34.56 -16.24
C VAL A 920 -9.04 -35.11 -17.66
N ASP A 921 -10.26 -35.05 -18.22
CA ASP A 921 -10.51 -35.46 -19.62
C ASP A 921 -9.69 -34.62 -20.62
N SER A 922 -8.96 -35.33 -21.49
CA SER A 922 -8.32 -34.83 -22.71
C SER A 922 -9.15 -33.83 -23.51
N VAL A 923 -10.47 -34.00 -23.62
CA VAL A 923 -11.37 -33.09 -24.34
C VAL A 923 -11.39 -31.71 -23.68
N ILE A 924 -11.40 -31.66 -22.34
CA ILE A 924 -11.39 -30.41 -21.56
C ILE A 924 -10.02 -29.73 -21.67
N LEU A 925 -8.92 -30.50 -21.62
CA LEU A 925 -7.56 -30.00 -21.81
C LEU A 925 -7.36 -29.40 -23.22
N GLN A 926 -7.84 -30.09 -24.25
CA GLN A 926 -7.77 -29.64 -25.63
C GLN A 926 -8.65 -28.40 -25.87
N GLN A 927 -9.81 -28.30 -25.21
CA GLN A 927 -10.69 -27.12 -25.30
C GLN A 927 -10.09 -25.89 -24.62
N LEU A 928 -9.54 -26.03 -23.40
CA LEU A 928 -9.06 -24.90 -22.59
C LEU A 928 -7.64 -24.45 -22.94
N PHE A 929 -6.72 -25.40 -23.17
CA PHE A 929 -5.28 -25.15 -23.28
C PHE A 929 -4.67 -25.63 -24.60
N GLY A 930 -5.42 -26.36 -25.43
CA GLY A 930 -4.96 -26.87 -26.71
C GLY A 930 -3.93 -28.01 -26.63
N ILE A 931 -3.81 -28.67 -25.47
CA ILE A 931 -2.89 -29.80 -25.22
C ILE A 931 -3.64 -31.14 -25.26
N SER A 932 -2.98 -32.18 -25.80
CA SER A 932 -3.61 -33.48 -26.04
C SER A 932 -3.67 -34.36 -24.78
N SER A 933 -2.76 -34.11 -23.81
CA SER A 933 -2.59 -34.90 -22.60
C SER A 933 -2.10 -34.06 -21.41
N PHE A 934 -2.21 -34.59 -20.20
CA PHE A 934 -1.70 -33.97 -18.97
C PHE A 934 -0.16 -33.77 -19.01
N ASP A 935 0.57 -34.73 -19.58
CA ASP A 935 2.03 -34.70 -19.65
C ASP A 935 2.55 -33.56 -20.54
N GLU A 936 1.82 -33.23 -21.62
CA GLU A 936 2.10 -32.11 -22.53
C GLU A 936 1.94 -30.70 -21.89
N THR A 937 1.42 -30.58 -20.67
CA THR A 937 1.22 -29.29 -19.98
C THR A 937 2.53 -28.49 -19.90
N PRO A 938 2.61 -27.30 -20.54
CA PRO A 938 3.86 -26.56 -20.70
C PRO A 938 4.28 -25.80 -19.44
N THR A 939 5.60 -25.66 -19.24
CA THR A 939 6.20 -24.92 -18.11
C THR A 939 5.97 -23.41 -18.19
N GLN A 940 5.74 -22.86 -19.38
CA GLN A 940 5.42 -21.45 -19.61
C GLN A 940 4.05 -21.37 -20.28
N PHE A 941 3.19 -20.48 -19.78
CA PHE A 941 1.81 -20.38 -20.21
C PHE A 941 1.43 -18.97 -20.65
N VAL A 942 0.70 -18.88 -21.76
CA VAL A 942 0.04 -17.67 -22.24
C VAL A 942 -1.40 -18.07 -22.55
N LEU A 943 -2.36 -17.45 -21.85
CA LEU A 943 -3.78 -17.70 -22.08
C LEU A 943 -4.14 -17.37 -23.53
N GLN A 944 -4.63 -18.37 -24.25
CA GLN A 944 -5.25 -18.23 -25.57
C GLN A 944 -6.78 -18.29 -25.44
N GLN A 945 -7.48 -17.82 -26.47
CA GLN A 945 -8.92 -18.01 -26.61
C GLN A 945 -9.20 -18.90 -27.83
N TYR A 946 -9.57 -20.14 -27.59
CA TYR A 946 -9.94 -21.10 -28.63
C TYR A 946 -11.41 -20.93 -29.06
N ASP A 947 -11.76 -21.45 -30.24
CA ASP A 947 -13.10 -21.29 -30.81
C ASP A 947 -14.13 -22.29 -30.24
N ASN A 948 -14.21 -22.38 -28.91
CA ASN A 948 -15.19 -23.19 -28.18
C ASN A 948 -15.81 -22.38 -27.01
N SER A 949 -16.88 -22.89 -26.43
CA SER A 949 -17.63 -22.24 -25.35
C SER A 949 -16.80 -22.12 -24.07
N LEU A 950 -16.20 -23.22 -23.62
CA LEU A 950 -15.46 -23.32 -22.35
C LEU A 950 -14.26 -22.35 -22.28
N SER A 951 -13.45 -22.29 -23.35
CA SER A 951 -12.30 -21.35 -23.45
C SER A 951 -12.75 -19.89 -23.47
N LYS A 952 -13.87 -19.59 -24.15
CA LYS A 952 -14.47 -18.24 -24.14
C LYS A 952 -15.03 -17.87 -22.77
N LYS A 953 -15.63 -18.81 -22.03
CA LYS A 953 -16.06 -18.58 -20.64
C LYS A 953 -14.85 -18.36 -19.72
N LEU A 954 -13.79 -19.18 -19.78
CA LEU A 954 -12.57 -18.96 -19.01
C LEU A 954 -11.91 -17.60 -19.31
N ASN A 955 -11.82 -17.20 -20.58
CA ASN A 955 -11.28 -15.89 -20.96
C ASN A 955 -12.13 -14.72 -20.42
N ARG A 956 -13.47 -14.86 -20.36
CA ARG A 956 -14.34 -13.87 -19.69
C ARG A 956 -14.10 -13.81 -18.19
N VAL A 957 -14.06 -14.95 -17.50
CA VAL A 957 -13.77 -15.03 -16.05
C VAL A 957 -12.45 -14.33 -15.72
N ILE A 958 -11.37 -14.67 -16.42
CA ILE A 958 -10.04 -14.09 -16.17
C ILE A 958 -10.01 -12.59 -16.47
N ASN A 959 -10.65 -12.14 -17.55
CA ASN A 959 -10.67 -10.71 -17.89
C ASN A 959 -11.58 -9.89 -16.95
N GLU A 960 -12.63 -10.49 -16.37
CA GLU A 960 -13.43 -9.87 -15.32
C GLU A 960 -12.64 -9.74 -14.01
N ILE A 961 -11.92 -10.79 -13.60
CA ILE A 961 -11.03 -10.73 -12.42
C ILE A 961 -9.96 -9.64 -12.59
N ARG A 962 -9.34 -9.56 -13.79
CA ARG A 962 -8.40 -8.49 -14.15
C ARG A 962 -9.03 -7.09 -14.08
N ARG A 963 -10.31 -6.96 -14.45
CA ARG A 963 -11.08 -5.72 -14.35
C ARG A 963 -11.35 -5.33 -12.89
N GLN A 964 -11.82 -6.27 -12.06
CA GLN A 964 -12.07 -6.05 -10.63
C GLN A 964 -10.81 -5.58 -9.89
N TRP A 965 -9.64 -6.16 -10.20
CA TRP A 965 -8.38 -5.82 -9.53
C TRP A 965 -7.56 -4.71 -10.19
N CYS A 966 -7.94 -4.23 -11.38
CA CYS A 966 -7.12 -3.35 -12.22
C CYS A 966 -5.68 -3.87 -12.42
N SER A 967 -5.53 -5.20 -12.45
CA SER A 967 -4.25 -5.92 -12.36
C SER A 967 -4.19 -7.01 -13.42
N TYR A 968 -3.12 -7.05 -14.22
CA TYR A 968 -2.94 -8.14 -15.17
C TYR A 968 -2.38 -9.36 -14.44
N LEU A 969 -3.26 -10.32 -14.11
CA LEU A 969 -2.85 -11.58 -13.48
C LEU A 969 -1.81 -12.33 -14.31
N ARG A 970 -0.69 -12.70 -13.66
CA ARG A 970 0.32 -13.61 -14.19
C ARG A 970 -0.16 -15.05 -14.04
N LEU A 971 -0.26 -15.80 -15.13
CA LEU A 971 -0.90 -17.13 -15.12
C LEU A 971 0.13 -18.25 -15.16
N THR A 972 0.01 -19.21 -14.23
CA THR A 972 0.88 -20.39 -14.11
C THR A 972 0.03 -21.67 -14.14
N LEU A 973 0.45 -22.68 -14.90
CA LEU A 973 -0.16 -24.01 -14.83
C LEU A 973 0.51 -24.83 -13.71
N CYS A 974 -0.31 -25.47 -12.88
CA CYS A 974 0.10 -26.19 -11.69
C CYS A 974 -0.25 -27.68 -11.81
N LYS A 975 0.75 -28.55 -11.70
CA LYS A 975 0.59 -30.02 -11.71
C LYS A 975 1.03 -30.62 -10.38
N LYS A 976 0.40 -31.73 -9.98
CA LYS A 976 0.75 -32.45 -8.75
C LYS A 976 2.19 -33.00 -8.82
N GLY A 977 2.96 -32.81 -7.75
CA GLY A 977 4.37 -33.19 -7.67
C GLY A 977 5.35 -32.10 -8.14
N ASP A 978 4.93 -31.22 -9.06
CA ASP A 978 5.72 -30.06 -9.47
C ASP A 978 5.75 -28.97 -8.38
N SER A 979 6.77 -28.11 -8.42
CA SER A 979 6.91 -26.96 -7.52
C SER A 979 5.73 -25.97 -7.63
N SER A 980 5.13 -25.83 -8.81
CA SER A 980 3.92 -25.02 -9.03
C SER A 980 2.68 -25.66 -8.39
N GLY A 981 2.57 -27.00 -8.36
CA GLY A 981 1.55 -27.71 -7.60
C GLY A 981 1.73 -27.52 -6.09
N MET A 982 2.95 -27.67 -5.58
CA MET A 982 3.26 -27.42 -4.17
C MET A 982 2.93 -25.98 -3.75
N LEU A 983 3.15 -25.00 -4.64
CA LEU A 983 2.73 -23.61 -4.43
C LEU A 983 1.19 -23.48 -4.38
N PHE A 984 0.45 -24.08 -5.32
CA PHE A 984 -1.01 -24.09 -5.31
C PHE A 984 -1.58 -24.65 -4.00
N PHE A 985 -1.11 -25.84 -3.57
CA PHE A 985 -1.54 -26.44 -2.31
C PHE A 985 -1.14 -25.62 -1.07
N SER A 986 -0.08 -24.81 -1.13
CA SER A 986 0.28 -23.92 -0.02
C SER A 986 -0.71 -22.76 0.22
N TYR A 987 -1.52 -22.41 -0.79
CA TYR A 987 -2.58 -21.41 -0.70
C TYR A 987 -3.93 -21.98 -0.21
N LEU A 988 -4.05 -23.29 0.03
CA LEU A 988 -5.23 -23.90 0.65
C LEU A 988 -5.17 -23.70 2.17
N ILE A 989 -5.43 -22.46 2.60
CA ILE A 989 -5.18 -21.98 3.97
C ILE A 989 -6.01 -22.64 5.07
N GLU A 990 -7.07 -23.39 4.75
CA GLU A 990 -7.83 -24.15 5.74
C GLU A 990 -7.14 -25.48 6.12
N ASP A 991 -6.27 -26.01 5.25
CA ASP A 991 -5.56 -27.29 5.42
C ASP A 991 -4.37 -27.19 6.39
N PRO A 992 -3.95 -28.30 7.03
CA PRO A 992 -2.71 -28.33 7.79
C PRO A 992 -1.49 -28.21 6.86
N ASN A 993 -0.53 -27.34 7.21
CA ASN A 993 0.71 -27.21 6.46
C ASN A 993 1.66 -28.37 6.81
N PRO A 994 2.24 -29.11 5.84
CA PRO A 994 3.17 -30.22 6.08
C PRO A 994 4.35 -29.93 7.01
N LYS A 995 4.72 -28.66 7.20
CA LYS A 995 5.79 -28.21 8.12
C LYS A 995 5.29 -27.79 9.51
N GLY A 996 4.09 -28.24 9.92
CA GLY A 996 3.57 -28.09 11.28
C GLY A 996 2.62 -26.92 11.51
N GLY A 997 2.05 -26.34 10.45
CA GLY A 997 1.00 -25.32 10.57
C GLY A 997 -0.38 -25.95 10.74
N GLN A 998 -1.19 -25.43 11.67
CA GLN A 998 -2.53 -25.96 11.98
C GLN A 998 -3.52 -25.78 10.83
N SER A 999 -4.48 -26.71 10.73
CA SER A 999 -5.72 -26.51 9.97
C SER A 999 -6.63 -25.46 10.63
N TYR A 1000 -7.66 -24.99 9.92
CA TYR A 1000 -8.55 -23.96 10.47
C TYR A 1000 -9.36 -24.45 11.69
N SER A 1001 -9.83 -25.70 11.68
CA SER A 1001 -10.54 -26.30 12.82
C SER A 1001 -9.64 -26.45 14.05
N GLU A 1002 -8.40 -26.88 13.88
CA GLU A 1002 -7.39 -26.93 14.96
C GLU A 1002 -7.07 -25.54 15.51
N PHE A 1003 -6.96 -24.53 14.64
CA PHE A 1003 -6.67 -23.15 15.05
C PHE A 1003 -7.83 -22.54 15.86
N LEU A 1004 -9.09 -22.80 15.49
CA LEU A 1004 -10.25 -22.41 16.29
C LEU A 1004 -10.23 -23.06 17.69
N VAL A 1005 -9.88 -24.34 17.78
CA VAL A 1005 -9.71 -25.06 19.07
C VAL A 1005 -8.54 -24.48 19.89
N TYR A 1006 -7.42 -24.13 19.25
CA TYR A 1006 -6.28 -23.47 19.90
C TYR A 1006 -6.67 -22.10 20.48
N LEU A 1007 -7.36 -21.25 19.69
CA LEU A 1007 -7.84 -19.94 20.13
C LEU A 1007 -8.79 -20.08 21.32
N HIS A 1008 -9.76 -21.00 21.25
CA HIS A 1008 -10.72 -21.21 22.33
C HIS A 1008 -10.03 -21.64 23.64
N ARG A 1009 -9.09 -22.60 23.58
CA ARG A 1009 -8.27 -23.02 24.74
C ARG A 1009 -7.46 -21.86 25.33
N LYS A 1010 -6.83 -21.03 24.48
CA LYS A 1010 -6.06 -19.86 24.93
C LYS A 1010 -6.94 -18.77 25.54
N ILE A 1011 -8.19 -18.61 25.08
CA ILE A 1011 -9.17 -17.68 25.66
C ILE A 1011 -9.66 -18.20 27.02
N GLN A 1012 -10.02 -19.48 27.14
CA GLN A 1012 -10.35 -20.11 28.42
C GLN A 1012 -9.22 -19.94 29.45
N SER A 1013 -7.98 -20.20 29.05
CA SER A 1013 -6.77 -20.03 29.88
C SER A 1013 -6.40 -18.57 30.20
N LYS A 1014 -7.11 -17.57 29.64
CA LYS A 1014 -7.02 -16.14 30.02
C LYS A 1014 -8.32 -15.64 30.70
N MET A 1015 -9.27 -16.53 30.98
CA MET A 1015 -10.50 -16.26 31.74
C MET A 1015 -10.51 -16.95 33.12
N SER A 1016 -9.84 -18.10 33.24
CA SER A 1016 -9.33 -18.60 34.51
C SER A 1016 -8.19 -17.72 35.03
#